data_AF-A0AAJ1EI44-F1
#
_entry.id   AF-A0AAJ1EI44-F1
#
_cell.length_a   1.000
_cell.length_b   1.000
_cell.length_c   1.000
_cell.angle_alpha   90.00
_cell.angle_beta   90.00
_cell.angle_gamma   90.00
#
_symmetry.space_group_name_H-M   'P 1'
#
loop_
_entity.id
_entity.type
_entity.pdbx_description
1 polymer ?
#
loop_
_entity_poly.entity_id
_entity_poly.type
_entity_poly.pdbx_seq_one_letter_code
_entity_poly.pdbx_strand_id
1 'polypeptide(L)'
;MTESHEGDKEALRRHTNRLIHETSPYLLQHAHNPVDWYPWGEEALRRAREENRPILLSIGYSTCHWCHVMAHESFESERIADLMNQHFVCIKVDREERPDLDQIYMTATLALNQGQGGWPMTVFLTPDLQPFFAGTYFPPRDGLGRPGFPTILKRVAQVWREQPDALRMQSDEITERLREAHRPPASLPVGKSEVAAAVAHFAATFDPTFGGFGAAPKFPAATALSLLLRHHQHTGDAHALHMVWTTLDAMARGGIYDQIGSGFARYSTDERWLVPHFEKMLYDNALLARTYLEAFQVTGDPSYRRIATEILDYILREMTAPEGGFYSATDADSEGVEGKFYVWTPAEIETILGQEEARRFCAYYDITPTGNWEGRSIPNIRRTAAQVATKLGISVEELADSVDRAQPKVYEARRERVPPGLDDKILTAWNGMMISAMAEGYRVLGEQRYLDAAVRAADFLLSTLLQPDGRLLRTYRTGKAHLHAYLEDYAYLCEGLIDLYEAGGADRYLSEAARMAERLLADFTDEESGAFYTTSRDHEMLILRHREGTDGATPSGNAVAASALARLSFHLDREEWRRAAERAISAYGQQIADYPHAFAKSLAVVDLFLEGSVELALIGAPREAEYEALRREVGRHYLPNRIIAHHNPTEGDPPDFPLLRGKRLVDGRAALYVCRNFACQAPITDPAQAAELLDGAARRGPGGKRSAVGSFLHGSATEAGTTAYAKRFAPLNYGPLGATGLTTSKLGFGGYRIDDETPEHTEALEQALRHGCNLIDTSTNYMDGGSERCVGAVLGKLTRAGTLRREEVIVVSKIGYVQGQNLELAQKREAEDRPFPEMVKYMDGCWHCIYPEFLREQLELSLTRLQIETLDVCLLHNPEYFLSDAKARRRGDPESARDEFYRRLRVAFTFFENQVTVGTIRWYGVSSNTAVSPAADPEATSLTRMLAAAREAGGPAHHFRILQLPMNLFEAGALLTRNTGPDNRQTALETASGAAIGVLVNRPLNAIVGNRMVRLAASQHRRVHGAISAAIDPFLPEERRSESLSRKALWALASTPGVSCVLNGMRTRDYVHDSLGILPWPPLADVIPIYQAVQDLKLHGV
;
A
#
# COMPACT_ATOMS: atom_id res chain seq x y z
N MET A 1 -27.30 -20.73 -48.09
CA MET A 1 -25.88 -20.33 -47.98
C MET A 1 -25.17 -21.26 -46.99
N THR A 2 -25.24 -22.57 -47.24
CA THR A 2 -24.67 -23.62 -46.36
C THR A 2 -23.46 -24.32 -46.98
N GLU A 3 -23.20 -24.13 -48.28
CA GLU A 3 -22.01 -24.67 -48.97
C GLU A 3 -20.77 -23.77 -48.83
N SER A 4 -20.88 -22.52 -48.37
CA SER A 4 -19.73 -21.61 -48.28
C SER A 4 -18.89 -21.79 -47.01
N HIS A 5 -19.43 -22.37 -45.93
CA HIS A 5 -18.69 -22.53 -44.67
C HIS A 5 -17.86 -23.83 -44.57
N GLU A 6 -18.19 -24.88 -45.32
CA GLU A 6 -17.32 -26.07 -45.39
C GLU A 6 -16.09 -25.82 -46.29
N GLY A 7 -16.27 -25.10 -47.41
CA GLY A 7 -15.17 -24.74 -48.30
C GLY A 7 -14.10 -23.85 -47.64
N ASP A 8 -14.49 -22.92 -46.77
CA ASP A 8 -13.56 -22.07 -46.01
C ASP A 8 -12.84 -22.84 -44.87
N LYS A 9 -13.52 -23.78 -44.19
CA LYS A 9 -12.88 -24.64 -43.18
C LYS A 9 -11.89 -25.64 -43.78
N GLU A 10 -12.12 -26.07 -45.02
CA GLU A 10 -11.19 -26.94 -45.75
C GLU A 10 -10.02 -26.15 -46.37
N ALA A 11 -10.22 -24.87 -46.72
CA ALA A 11 -9.16 -23.95 -47.13
C ALA A 11 -8.21 -23.56 -45.97
N LEU A 12 -8.74 -23.38 -44.75
CA LEU A 12 -7.95 -23.11 -43.54
C LEU A 12 -6.97 -24.25 -43.17
N ARG A 13 -7.26 -25.51 -43.54
CA ARG A 13 -6.38 -26.66 -43.26
C ARG A 13 -5.15 -26.78 -44.17
N ARG A 14 -4.88 -25.82 -45.06
CA ARG A 14 -3.72 -25.86 -45.97
C ARG A 14 -2.36 -25.71 -45.26
N HIS A 15 -2.34 -25.03 -44.12
CA HIS A 15 -1.14 -24.79 -43.33
C HIS A 15 -1.28 -25.38 -41.93
N THR A 16 -0.18 -25.83 -41.36
CA THR A 16 -0.11 -26.26 -39.95
C THR A 16 1.25 -25.85 -39.41
N ASN A 17 1.25 -25.02 -38.37
CA ASN A 17 2.45 -24.56 -37.68
C ASN A 17 2.59 -25.25 -36.31
N ARG A 18 3.57 -24.83 -35.52
CA ARG A 18 3.94 -25.50 -34.26
C ARG A 18 2.91 -25.35 -33.15
N LEU A 19 2.01 -24.35 -33.24
CA LEU A 19 1.00 -24.11 -32.21
C LEU A 19 -0.01 -25.26 -32.10
N ILE A 20 -0.08 -26.18 -33.07
CA ILE A 20 -0.93 -27.38 -33.01
C ILE A 20 -0.59 -28.31 -31.83
N HIS A 21 0.60 -28.17 -31.25
CA HIS A 21 1.06 -28.96 -30.11
C HIS A 21 0.82 -28.28 -28.74
N GLU A 22 0.33 -27.04 -28.76
CA GLU A 22 -0.02 -26.29 -27.55
C GLU A 22 -1.38 -26.72 -27.01
N THR A 23 -1.63 -26.41 -25.74
CA THR A 23 -2.94 -26.65 -25.12
C THR A 23 -3.82 -25.42 -25.09
N SER A 24 -3.23 -24.21 -25.08
CA SER A 24 -4.00 -22.96 -25.02
C SER A 24 -5.01 -22.86 -26.17
N PRO A 25 -6.31 -22.63 -25.88
CA PRO A 25 -7.31 -22.36 -26.89
C PRO A 25 -6.90 -21.20 -27.81
N TYR A 26 -6.29 -20.14 -27.26
CA TYR A 26 -5.81 -18.99 -28.04
C TYR A 26 -4.72 -19.38 -29.04
N LEU A 27 -3.73 -20.17 -28.61
CA LEU A 27 -2.65 -20.60 -29.51
C LEU A 27 -3.17 -21.57 -30.57
N LEU A 28 -4.03 -22.50 -30.19
CA LEU A 28 -4.65 -23.48 -31.09
C LEU A 28 -5.51 -22.83 -32.18
N GLN A 29 -6.20 -21.73 -31.87
CA GLN A 29 -6.95 -20.94 -32.87
C GLN A 29 -6.06 -20.44 -34.02
N HIS A 30 -4.74 -20.31 -33.80
CA HIS A 30 -3.79 -19.82 -34.81
C HIS A 30 -2.90 -20.92 -35.41
N ALA A 31 -3.13 -22.19 -35.05
CA ALA A 31 -2.31 -23.33 -35.49
C ALA A 31 -2.32 -23.57 -37.01
N HIS A 32 -3.35 -23.05 -37.69
CA HIS A 32 -3.55 -23.22 -39.12
C HIS A 32 -3.33 -21.95 -39.96
N ASN A 33 -2.88 -20.86 -39.33
CA ASN A 33 -2.53 -19.64 -40.05
C ASN A 33 -1.33 -19.89 -40.99
N PRO A 34 -1.25 -19.20 -42.15
CA PRO A 34 -0.10 -19.27 -43.05
C PRO A 34 1.20 -18.71 -42.45
N VAL A 35 1.12 -17.94 -41.36
CA VAL A 35 2.29 -17.52 -40.58
C VAL A 35 2.91 -18.75 -39.90
N ASP A 36 4.24 -18.92 -40.00
CA ASP A 36 5.03 -19.94 -39.29
C ASP A 36 5.18 -19.55 -37.82
N TRP A 37 4.07 -19.62 -37.09
CA TRP A 37 4.05 -19.30 -35.66
C TRP A 37 4.82 -20.34 -34.85
N TYR A 38 5.63 -19.82 -33.92
CA TYR A 38 6.22 -20.57 -32.83
C TYR A 38 5.51 -20.24 -31.52
N PRO A 39 5.33 -21.22 -30.62
CA PRO A 39 5.16 -20.89 -29.22
C PRO A 39 6.44 -20.24 -28.68
N TRP A 40 6.32 -19.49 -27.59
CA TRP A 40 7.52 -19.00 -26.91
C TRP A 40 8.31 -20.16 -26.31
N GLY A 41 9.57 -20.31 -26.70
CA GLY A 41 10.45 -21.36 -26.18
C GLY A 41 11.79 -21.44 -26.92
N GLU A 42 12.69 -22.28 -26.42
CA GLU A 42 14.09 -22.30 -26.85
C GLU A 42 14.27 -22.60 -28.35
N GLU A 43 13.35 -23.32 -29.01
CA GLU A 43 13.42 -23.52 -30.46
C GLU A 43 13.38 -22.17 -31.22
N ALA A 44 12.40 -21.33 -30.91
CA ALA A 44 12.22 -20.03 -31.56
C ALA A 44 13.35 -19.06 -31.18
N LEU A 45 13.69 -19.01 -29.89
CA LEU A 45 14.70 -18.10 -29.38
C LEU A 45 16.09 -18.44 -29.93
N ARG A 46 16.47 -19.72 -29.96
CA ARG A 46 17.72 -20.17 -30.57
C ARG A 46 17.76 -19.86 -32.05
N ARG A 47 16.67 -20.10 -32.80
CA ARG A 47 16.57 -19.77 -34.22
C ARG A 47 16.80 -18.28 -34.48
N ALA A 48 16.19 -17.41 -33.68
CA ALA A 48 16.38 -15.96 -33.79
C ALA A 48 17.86 -15.56 -33.58
N ARG A 49 18.53 -16.16 -32.60
CA ARG A 49 19.96 -15.94 -32.30
C ARG A 49 20.86 -16.46 -33.42
N GLU A 50 20.68 -17.71 -33.85
CA GLU A 50 21.52 -18.37 -34.88
C GLU A 50 21.37 -17.72 -36.26
N GLU A 51 20.15 -17.34 -36.65
CA GLU A 51 19.88 -16.67 -37.92
C GLU A 51 20.12 -15.14 -37.85
N ASN A 52 20.38 -14.57 -36.67
CA ASN A 52 20.43 -13.12 -36.39
C ASN A 52 19.21 -12.37 -36.97
N ARG A 53 18.02 -12.93 -36.70
CA ARG A 53 16.74 -12.41 -37.19
C ARG A 53 15.93 -11.79 -36.07
N PRO A 54 15.28 -10.64 -36.32
CA PRO A 54 14.42 -10.02 -35.32
C PRO A 54 13.21 -10.91 -35.04
N ILE A 55 12.72 -10.86 -33.81
CA ILE A 55 11.50 -11.56 -33.38
C ILE A 55 10.32 -10.63 -33.60
N LEU A 56 9.22 -11.17 -34.15
CA LEU A 56 7.91 -10.55 -34.11
C LEU A 56 7.08 -11.31 -33.08
N LEU A 57 6.91 -10.69 -31.91
CA LEU A 57 6.15 -11.22 -30.79
C LEU A 57 4.71 -10.69 -30.84
N SER A 58 3.73 -11.59 -30.87
CA SER A 58 2.31 -11.27 -30.78
C SER A 58 1.71 -11.88 -29.51
N ILE A 59 1.22 -11.04 -28.61
CA ILE A 59 0.61 -11.45 -27.33
C ILE A 59 -0.90 -11.13 -27.35
N GLY A 60 -1.72 -12.07 -26.90
CA GLY A 60 -3.17 -11.93 -26.77
C GLY A 60 -3.79 -13.05 -25.93
N TYR A 61 -5.11 -13.23 -26.03
CA TYR A 61 -5.90 -14.25 -25.32
C TYR A 61 -7.18 -14.58 -26.11
N SER A 62 -7.82 -15.70 -25.78
CA SER A 62 -8.86 -16.35 -26.60
C SER A 62 -10.15 -15.54 -26.73
N THR A 63 -10.52 -14.75 -25.73
CA THR A 63 -11.76 -13.94 -25.71
C THR A 63 -11.56 -12.50 -26.24
N CYS A 64 -10.35 -12.17 -26.69
CA CYS A 64 -10.00 -10.84 -27.18
C CYS A 64 -10.53 -10.58 -28.60
N HIS A 65 -11.60 -9.78 -28.73
CA HIS A 65 -12.19 -9.42 -30.03
C HIS A 65 -11.16 -8.85 -31.04
N TRP A 66 -10.38 -7.83 -30.64
CA TRP A 66 -9.39 -7.23 -31.55
C TRP A 66 -8.26 -8.18 -31.95
N CYS A 67 -8.01 -9.22 -31.14
CA CYS A 67 -7.04 -10.26 -31.47
C CYS A 67 -7.58 -11.14 -32.62
N HIS A 68 -8.88 -11.45 -32.62
CA HIS A 68 -9.56 -12.13 -33.72
C HIS A 68 -9.60 -11.28 -34.99
N VAL A 69 -9.94 -9.98 -34.87
CA VAL A 69 -9.95 -9.05 -36.00
C VAL A 69 -8.55 -8.98 -36.66
N MET A 70 -7.49 -8.79 -35.85
CA MET A 70 -6.12 -8.79 -36.35
C MET A 70 -5.75 -10.11 -37.02
N ALA A 71 -6.21 -11.24 -36.48
CA ALA A 71 -5.95 -12.56 -37.04
C ALA A 71 -6.59 -12.74 -38.42
N HIS A 72 -7.88 -12.48 -38.54
CA HIS A 72 -8.62 -12.59 -39.80
C HIS A 72 -8.11 -11.63 -40.87
N GLU A 73 -7.85 -10.38 -40.50
CA GLU A 73 -7.45 -9.37 -41.49
C GLU A 73 -5.99 -9.48 -41.91
N SER A 74 -5.10 -9.89 -41.00
CA SER A 74 -3.65 -9.86 -41.23
C SER A 74 -3.00 -11.24 -41.18
N PHE A 75 -3.19 -12.03 -40.13
CA PHE A 75 -2.45 -13.29 -39.95
C PHE A 75 -2.93 -14.43 -40.84
N GLU A 76 -4.18 -14.38 -41.34
CA GLU A 76 -4.73 -15.32 -42.31
C GLU A 76 -4.38 -14.96 -43.77
N SER A 77 -3.86 -13.76 -44.01
CA SER A 77 -3.46 -13.34 -45.36
C SER A 77 -2.10 -13.94 -45.75
N GLU A 78 -2.09 -14.86 -46.74
CA GLU A 78 -0.86 -15.47 -47.27
C GLU A 78 0.22 -14.42 -47.63
N ARG A 79 -0.17 -13.32 -48.28
CA ARG A 79 0.75 -12.24 -48.68
C ARG A 79 1.42 -11.56 -47.47
N ILE A 80 0.68 -11.37 -46.37
CA ILE A 80 1.22 -10.73 -45.16
C ILE A 80 2.07 -11.74 -44.40
N ALA A 81 1.59 -12.98 -44.30
CA ALA A 81 2.32 -14.09 -43.71
C ALA A 81 3.67 -14.35 -44.39
N ASP A 82 3.75 -14.27 -45.72
CA ASP A 82 5.01 -14.38 -46.46
C ASP A 82 6.03 -13.32 -46.03
N LEU A 83 5.59 -12.06 -45.86
CA LEU A 83 6.45 -10.98 -45.37
C LEU A 83 6.91 -11.24 -43.93
N MET A 84 6.02 -11.75 -43.08
CA MET A 84 6.35 -12.09 -41.69
C MET A 84 7.38 -13.23 -41.66
N ASN A 85 7.08 -14.35 -42.32
CA ASN A 85 7.91 -15.56 -42.38
C ASN A 85 9.27 -15.32 -43.03
N GLN A 86 9.36 -14.41 -44.00
CA GLN A 86 10.62 -14.07 -44.67
C GLN A 86 11.56 -13.26 -43.78
N HIS A 87 11.03 -12.37 -42.93
CA HIS A 87 11.85 -11.36 -42.25
C HIS A 87 12.02 -11.59 -40.75
N PHE A 88 11.08 -12.30 -40.11
CA PHE A 88 11.03 -12.42 -38.66
C PHE A 88 10.97 -13.87 -38.19
N VAL A 89 11.37 -14.11 -36.94
CA VAL A 89 10.91 -15.29 -36.20
C VAL A 89 9.60 -14.90 -35.50
N CYS A 90 8.49 -15.48 -35.93
CA CYS A 90 7.16 -15.11 -35.47
C CYS A 90 6.77 -15.94 -34.24
N ILE A 91 6.59 -15.29 -33.09
CA ILE A 91 6.25 -15.93 -31.82
C ILE A 91 4.86 -15.48 -31.38
N LYS A 92 4.00 -16.43 -31.03
CA LYS A 92 2.65 -16.20 -30.50
C LYS A 92 2.60 -16.59 -29.03
N VAL A 93 2.02 -15.74 -28.19
CA VAL A 93 1.93 -15.96 -26.72
C VAL A 93 0.51 -15.71 -26.23
N ASP A 94 0.02 -16.65 -25.42
CA ASP A 94 -1.17 -16.46 -24.59
C ASP A 94 -0.79 -15.76 -23.28
N ARG A 95 -1.30 -14.54 -23.06
CA ARG A 95 -1.01 -13.78 -21.83
C ARG A 95 -1.52 -14.47 -20.57
N GLU A 96 -2.56 -15.29 -20.69
CA GLU A 96 -3.14 -16.00 -19.55
C GLU A 96 -2.22 -17.15 -19.10
N GLU A 97 -1.42 -17.71 -20.00
CA GLU A 97 -0.41 -18.72 -19.68
C GLU A 97 0.96 -18.10 -19.36
N ARG A 98 1.29 -16.93 -19.93
CA ARG A 98 2.57 -16.23 -19.78
C ARG A 98 2.40 -14.75 -19.38
N PRO A 99 1.87 -14.46 -18.18
CA PRO A 99 1.68 -13.09 -17.70
C PRO A 99 3.00 -12.33 -17.51
N ASP A 100 4.12 -13.03 -17.30
CA ASP A 100 5.46 -12.42 -17.21
C ASP A 100 5.89 -11.73 -18.50
N LEU A 101 5.71 -12.40 -19.64
CA LEU A 101 6.01 -11.83 -20.96
C LEU A 101 5.06 -10.66 -21.25
N ASP A 102 3.78 -10.83 -20.95
CA ASP A 102 2.76 -9.81 -21.11
C ASP A 102 3.12 -8.52 -20.35
N GLN A 103 3.43 -8.63 -19.05
CA GLN A 103 3.81 -7.49 -18.20
C GLN A 103 5.05 -6.77 -18.74
N ILE A 104 6.14 -7.51 -19.00
CA ILE A 104 7.41 -6.92 -19.47
C ILE A 104 7.21 -6.14 -20.78
N TYR A 105 6.54 -6.76 -21.74
CA TYR A 105 6.41 -6.18 -23.08
C TYR A 105 5.28 -5.15 -23.17
N MET A 106 4.27 -5.20 -22.28
CA MET A 106 3.30 -4.11 -22.14
C MET A 106 3.98 -2.86 -21.58
N THR A 107 4.82 -2.98 -20.55
CA THR A 107 5.59 -1.83 -20.04
C THR A 107 6.50 -1.23 -21.12
N ALA A 108 7.16 -2.08 -21.90
CA ALA A 108 7.95 -1.63 -23.06
C ALA A 108 7.09 -0.92 -24.11
N THR A 109 5.90 -1.44 -24.41
CA THR A 109 4.96 -0.86 -25.38
C THR A 109 4.49 0.53 -24.93
N LEU A 110 4.11 0.67 -23.66
CA LEU A 110 3.73 1.96 -23.07
C LEU A 110 4.88 2.96 -23.16
N ALA A 111 6.12 2.54 -22.86
CA ALA A 111 7.31 3.39 -22.96
C ALA A 111 7.60 3.83 -24.40
N LEU A 112 7.41 2.95 -25.38
CA LEU A 112 7.61 3.22 -26.80
C LEU A 112 6.52 4.11 -27.41
N ASN A 113 5.28 3.99 -26.93
CA ASN A 113 4.09 4.60 -27.52
C ASN A 113 3.48 5.72 -26.66
N GLN A 114 4.31 6.43 -25.88
CA GLN A 114 3.89 7.60 -25.09
C GLN A 114 2.69 7.30 -24.16
N GLY A 115 2.70 6.14 -23.51
CA GLY A 115 1.66 5.70 -22.58
C GLY A 115 0.48 4.98 -23.22
N GLN A 116 0.51 4.68 -24.51
CA GLN A 116 -0.54 3.89 -25.18
C GLN A 116 -0.16 2.40 -25.30
N GLY A 117 -1.08 1.52 -24.96
CA GLY A 117 -0.90 0.07 -24.99
C GLY A 117 -2.24 -0.66 -25.06
N GLY A 118 -2.20 -1.99 -25.17
CA GLY A 118 -3.39 -2.83 -25.24
C GLY A 118 -3.16 -4.09 -26.10
N TRP A 119 -4.17 -4.97 -26.11
CA TRP A 119 -4.16 -6.19 -26.91
C TRP A 119 -5.03 -6.03 -28.18
N PRO A 120 -4.66 -6.67 -29.31
CA PRO A 120 -3.48 -7.51 -29.51
C PRO A 120 -2.20 -6.69 -29.42
N MET A 121 -1.17 -7.25 -28.77
CA MET A 121 0.11 -6.57 -28.60
C MET A 121 1.10 -7.13 -29.62
N THR A 122 1.70 -6.27 -30.45
CA THR A 122 2.66 -6.65 -31.48
C THR A 122 3.99 -5.94 -31.21
N VAL A 123 5.02 -6.71 -30.86
CA VAL A 123 6.33 -6.19 -30.44
C VAL A 123 7.43 -6.77 -31.30
N PHE A 124 8.37 -5.93 -31.72
CA PHE A 124 9.55 -6.33 -32.47
C PHE A 124 10.76 -6.30 -31.55
N LEU A 125 11.43 -7.45 -31.44
CA LEU A 125 12.54 -7.67 -30.52
C LEU A 125 13.83 -7.99 -31.27
N THR A 126 14.96 -7.63 -30.67
CA THR A 126 16.26 -8.19 -31.04
C THR A 126 16.29 -9.70 -30.75
N PRO A 127 17.24 -10.47 -31.34
CA PRO A 127 17.48 -11.86 -30.93
C PRO A 127 17.79 -12.04 -29.44
N ASP A 128 18.21 -10.96 -28.78
CA ASP A 128 18.52 -10.88 -27.34
C ASP A 128 17.29 -10.45 -26.51
N LEU A 129 16.09 -10.53 -27.11
CA LEU A 129 14.77 -10.30 -26.51
C LEU A 129 14.44 -8.84 -26.15
N GLN A 130 15.29 -7.90 -26.54
CA GLN A 130 15.11 -6.49 -26.21
C GLN A 130 14.16 -5.80 -27.20
N PRO A 131 13.16 -5.03 -26.72
CA PRO A 131 12.19 -4.37 -27.58
C PRO A 131 12.80 -3.13 -28.25
N PHE A 132 12.51 -2.95 -29.54
CA PHE A 132 12.89 -1.72 -30.27
C PHE A 132 11.73 -1.03 -31.00
N PHE A 133 10.62 -1.75 -31.22
CA PHE A 133 9.40 -1.18 -31.80
C PHE A 133 8.19 -1.97 -31.31
N ALA A 134 7.07 -1.29 -31.07
CA ALA A 134 5.85 -1.92 -30.55
C ALA A 134 4.60 -1.19 -31.04
N GLY A 135 3.49 -1.92 -31.13
CA GLY A 135 2.17 -1.37 -31.39
C GLY A 135 1.08 -2.35 -30.97
N THR A 136 -0.17 -1.93 -31.13
CA THR A 136 -1.32 -2.78 -30.82
C THR A 136 -1.84 -3.45 -32.11
N TYR A 137 -3.00 -3.02 -32.60
CA TYR A 137 -3.56 -3.44 -33.88
C TYR A 137 -2.91 -2.67 -35.05
N PHE A 138 -2.52 -3.41 -36.10
CA PHE A 138 -2.05 -2.83 -37.35
C PHE A 138 -2.97 -3.26 -38.52
N PRO A 139 -3.57 -2.30 -39.26
CA PRO A 139 -4.50 -2.64 -40.32
C PRO A 139 -3.81 -3.31 -41.52
N PRO A 140 -4.51 -4.13 -42.32
CA PRO A 140 -3.91 -4.88 -43.44
C PRO A 140 -3.50 -3.98 -44.62
N ARG A 141 -3.89 -2.70 -44.62
CA ARG A 141 -3.67 -1.71 -45.68
C ARG A 141 -3.34 -0.35 -45.09
N ASP A 142 -2.60 0.47 -45.84
CA ASP A 142 -2.36 1.87 -45.48
C ASP A 142 -3.68 2.68 -45.55
N GLY A 143 -3.91 3.61 -44.63
CA GLY A 143 -5.10 4.47 -44.62
C GLY A 143 -4.93 5.71 -43.73
N LEU A 144 -5.70 6.79 -43.96
CA LEU A 144 -5.80 8.03 -43.16
C LEU A 144 -4.57 8.38 -42.26
N GLY A 145 -3.37 8.43 -42.83
CA GLY A 145 -2.13 8.81 -42.13
C GLY A 145 -1.49 7.72 -41.24
N ARG A 146 -2.00 6.49 -41.24
CA ARG A 146 -1.45 5.32 -40.53
C ARG A 146 -0.93 4.28 -41.53
N PRO A 147 0.33 3.83 -41.40
CA PRO A 147 0.85 2.74 -42.23
C PRO A 147 0.16 1.43 -41.87
N GLY A 148 -0.17 0.65 -42.90
CA GLY A 148 -0.64 -0.73 -42.75
C GLY A 148 0.49 -1.67 -42.36
N PHE A 149 0.12 -2.85 -41.89
CA PHE A 149 1.06 -3.84 -41.39
C PHE A 149 2.14 -4.24 -42.41
N PRO A 150 1.85 -4.44 -43.73
CA PRO A 150 2.89 -4.71 -44.72
C PRO A 150 3.97 -3.62 -44.82
N THR A 151 3.57 -2.36 -44.66
CA THR A 151 4.48 -1.20 -44.71
C THR A 151 5.37 -1.17 -43.48
N ILE A 152 4.81 -1.43 -42.29
CA ILE A 152 5.56 -1.58 -41.04
C ILE A 152 6.56 -2.74 -41.13
N LEU A 153 6.12 -3.94 -41.52
CA LEU A 153 6.97 -5.13 -41.64
C LEU A 153 8.19 -4.89 -42.53
N LYS A 154 7.97 -4.31 -43.73
CA LYS A 154 9.05 -3.97 -44.66
C LYS A 154 10.00 -2.93 -44.09
N ARG A 155 9.47 -1.90 -43.41
CA ARG A 155 10.29 -0.84 -42.84
C ARG A 155 11.16 -1.36 -41.70
N VAL A 156 10.60 -2.15 -40.80
CA VAL A 156 11.36 -2.76 -39.70
C VAL A 156 12.46 -3.68 -40.25
N ALA A 157 12.13 -4.55 -41.21
CA ALA A 157 13.09 -5.45 -41.85
C ALA A 157 14.21 -4.69 -42.59
N GLN A 158 13.87 -3.57 -43.25
CA GLN A 158 14.85 -2.70 -43.89
C GLN A 158 15.82 -2.10 -42.88
N VAL A 159 15.30 -1.49 -41.80
CA VAL A 159 16.14 -0.83 -40.79
C VAL A 159 17.01 -1.85 -40.04
N TRP A 160 16.51 -3.05 -39.75
CA TRP A 160 17.33 -4.13 -39.15
C TRP A 160 18.53 -4.51 -40.01
N ARG A 161 18.36 -4.57 -41.34
CA ARG A 161 19.43 -4.94 -42.28
C ARG A 161 20.40 -3.79 -42.54
N GLU A 162 19.91 -2.56 -42.62
CA GLU A 162 20.72 -1.38 -42.99
C GLU A 162 21.40 -0.71 -41.78
N GLN A 163 20.79 -0.78 -40.59
CA GLN A 163 21.24 -0.06 -39.38
C GLN A 163 21.08 -0.90 -38.10
N PRO A 164 21.61 -2.14 -38.04
CA PRO A 164 21.43 -3.03 -36.89
C PRO A 164 22.00 -2.45 -35.58
N ASP A 165 23.16 -1.80 -35.64
CA ASP A 165 23.82 -1.24 -34.45
C ASP A 165 22.99 -0.11 -33.83
N ALA A 166 22.38 0.74 -34.66
CA ALA A 166 21.52 1.82 -34.18
C ALA A 166 20.26 1.28 -33.47
N LEU A 167 19.65 0.22 -33.98
CA LEU A 167 18.51 -0.44 -33.32
C LEU A 167 18.94 -1.12 -32.02
N ARG A 168 20.10 -1.78 -31.98
CA ARG A 168 20.62 -2.38 -30.74
C ARG A 168 20.86 -1.31 -29.66
N MET A 169 21.50 -0.19 -30.01
CA MET A 169 21.67 0.94 -29.09
C MET A 169 20.33 1.48 -28.57
N GLN A 170 19.33 1.63 -29.44
CA GLN A 170 17.99 2.04 -29.03
C GLN A 170 17.33 1.02 -28.09
N SER A 171 17.50 -0.28 -28.38
CA SER A 171 16.98 -1.38 -27.56
C SER A 171 17.61 -1.41 -26.18
N ASP A 172 18.93 -1.18 -26.11
CA ASP A 172 19.68 -1.08 -24.86
C ASP A 172 19.19 0.10 -24.03
N GLU A 173 18.99 1.26 -24.65
CA GLU A 173 18.47 2.45 -23.97
C GLU A 173 17.05 2.22 -23.41
N ILE A 174 16.16 1.60 -24.18
CA ILE A 174 14.81 1.25 -23.70
C ILE A 174 14.90 0.25 -22.54
N THR A 175 15.74 -0.77 -22.68
CA THR A 175 15.90 -1.82 -21.65
C THR A 175 16.46 -1.24 -20.35
N GLU A 176 17.45 -0.34 -20.41
CA GLU A 176 17.97 0.34 -19.23
C GLU A 176 16.93 1.26 -18.58
N ARG A 177 16.16 2.02 -19.38
CA ARG A 177 15.04 2.81 -18.83
C ARG A 177 14.00 1.94 -18.14
N LEU A 178 13.68 0.77 -18.70
CA LEU A 178 12.81 -0.20 -18.05
C LEU A 178 13.43 -0.68 -16.73
N ARG A 179 14.71 -1.05 -16.69
CA ARG A 179 15.40 -1.47 -15.45
C ARG A 179 15.42 -0.36 -14.40
N GLU A 180 15.64 0.89 -14.80
CA GLU A 180 15.63 2.04 -13.90
C GLU A 180 14.23 2.32 -13.33
N ALA A 181 13.20 2.28 -14.17
CA ALA A 181 11.80 2.41 -13.73
C ALA A 181 11.38 1.27 -12.77
N HIS A 182 12.02 0.10 -12.91
CA HIS A 182 11.84 -1.04 -12.02
C HIS A 182 12.80 -1.05 -10.84
N ARG A 183 13.58 0.00 -10.55
CA ARG A 183 14.34 0.05 -9.29
C ARG A 183 13.39 0.20 -8.10
N PRO A 184 13.69 -0.42 -6.94
CA PRO A 184 12.85 -0.26 -5.77
C PRO A 184 12.76 1.22 -5.37
N PRO A 185 11.55 1.79 -5.23
CA PRO A 185 11.41 3.11 -4.60
C PRO A 185 11.78 3.02 -3.11
N ALA A 186 11.90 4.18 -2.46
CA ALA A 186 12.11 4.21 -1.02
C ALA A 186 10.92 3.55 -0.30
N SER A 187 11.21 2.62 0.61
CA SER A 187 10.17 2.03 1.45
C SER A 187 9.63 3.09 2.41
N LEU A 188 8.31 3.30 2.39
CA LEU A 188 7.60 4.25 3.23
C LEU A 188 6.50 3.53 4.03
N PRO A 189 6.25 3.93 5.29
CA PRO A 189 5.08 3.46 6.01
C PRO A 189 3.78 3.90 5.32
N VAL A 190 2.76 3.05 5.41
CA VAL A 190 1.41 3.28 4.85
C VAL A 190 0.40 3.15 5.97
N GLY A 191 -0.48 4.13 6.14
CA GLY A 191 -1.38 4.24 7.28
C GLY A 191 -2.76 4.78 6.94
N LYS A 192 -3.43 5.34 7.96
CA LYS A 192 -4.80 5.86 7.85
C LYS A 192 -4.94 6.99 6.83
N SER A 193 -3.88 7.78 6.62
CA SER A 193 -3.85 8.87 5.65
C SER A 193 -4.05 8.37 4.22
N GLU A 194 -3.37 7.28 3.84
CA GLU A 194 -3.44 6.73 2.49
C GLU A 194 -4.79 6.05 2.24
N VAL A 195 -5.37 5.40 3.25
CA VAL A 195 -6.76 4.89 3.19
C VAL A 195 -7.74 6.03 2.94
N ALA A 196 -7.65 7.11 3.73
CA ALA A 196 -8.53 8.28 3.57
C ALA A 196 -8.34 8.95 2.19
N ALA A 197 -7.12 9.01 1.68
CA ALA A 197 -6.82 9.54 0.35
C ALA A 197 -7.41 8.68 -0.78
N ALA A 198 -7.38 7.35 -0.66
CA ALA A 198 -8.07 6.46 -1.60
C ALA A 198 -9.58 6.72 -1.62
N VAL A 199 -10.21 6.79 -0.43
CA VAL A 199 -11.65 7.06 -0.31
C VAL A 199 -12.02 8.42 -0.91
N ALA A 200 -11.22 9.45 -0.65
CA ALA A 200 -11.43 10.77 -1.23
C ALA A 200 -11.32 10.76 -2.77
N HIS A 201 -10.37 9.99 -3.31
CA HIS A 201 -10.24 9.81 -4.77
C HIS A 201 -11.45 9.09 -5.38
N PHE A 202 -11.93 8.01 -4.74
CA PHE A 202 -13.16 7.33 -5.18
C PHE A 202 -14.36 8.27 -5.13
N ALA A 203 -14.51 9.07 -4.07
CA ALA A 203 -15.56 10.08 -3.99
C ALA A 203 -15.49 11.13 -5.11
N ALA A 204 -14.28 11.56 -5.48
CA ALA A 204 -14.08 12.56 -6.53
C ALA A 204 -14.38 12.03 -7.95
N THR A 205 -14.23 10.73 -8.18
CA THR A 205 -14.41 10.08 -9.49
C THR A 205 -15.72 9.32 -9.61
N PHE A 206 -16.50 9.23 -8.53
CA PHE A 206 -17.77 8.52 -8.47
C PHE A 206 -18.84 9.14 -9.38
N ASP A 207 -19.55 8.29 -10.11
CA ASP A 207 -20.74 8.68 -10.87
C ASP A 207 -21.99 8.53 -9.98
N PRO A 208 -22.61 9.64 -9.50
CA PRO A 208 -23.76 9.57 -8.62
C PRO A 208 -25.06 9.13 -9.32
N THR A 209 -25.07 9.06 -10.67
CA THR A 209 -26.26 8.69 -11.44
C THR A 209 -26.28 7.21 -11.75
N PHE A 210 -25.16 6.67 -12.24
CA PHE A 210 -25.06 5.29 -12.70
C PHE A 210 -24.07 4.44 -11.89
N GLY A 211 -23.43 5.00 -10.86
CA GLY A 211 -22.42 4.29 -10.08
C GLY A 211 -21.14 3.98 -10.88
N GLY A 212 -20.15 3.41 -10.20
CA GLY A 212 -18.80 3.22 -10.74
C GLY A 212 -17.94 4.48 -10.60
N PHE A 213 -16.70 4.35 -11.05
CA PHE A 213 -15.67 5.39 -10.94
C PHE A 213 -15.10 5.70 -12.31
N GLY A 214 -15.04 7.00 -12.66
CA GLY A 214 -14.55 7.47 -13.95
C GLY A 214 -15.59 7.41 -15.08
N ALA A 215 -15.11 7.65 -16.30
CA ALA A 215 -15.92 7.68 -17.52
C ALA A 215 -16.02 6.28 -18.17
N ALA A 216 -16.87 6.16 -19.20
CA ALA A 216 -16.94 4.95 -20.02
C ALA A 216 -15.64 4.74 -20.85
N PRO A 217 -15.20 3.50 -21.10
CA PRO A 217 -15.79 2.23 -20.64
C PRO A 217 -15.66 2.02 -19.12
N LYS A 218 -16.67 1.39 -18.50
CA LYS A 218 -16.73 1.14 -17.05
C LYS A 218 -16.39 -0.31 -16.70
N PHE A 219 -15.45 -0.49 -15.78
CA PHE A 219 -15.04 -1.78 -15.24
C PHE A 219 -15.58 -1.97 -13.80
N PRO A 220 -16.01 -3.19 -13.41
CA PRO A 220 -16.38 -3.47 -12.03
C PRO A 220 -15.18 -3.32 -11.07
N ALA A 221 -15.23 -2.32 -10.18
CA ALA A 221 -14.14 -2.02 -9.25
C ALA A 221 -14.27 -2.78 -7.91
N ALA A 222 -14.34 -4.12 -7.95
CA ALA A 222 -14.67 -4.95 -6.78
C ALA A 222 -13.76 -4.71 -5.55
N THR A 223 -12.45 -4.56 -5.76
CA THR A 223 -11.48 -4.28 -4.68
C THR A 223 -11.71 -2.91 -4.04
N ALA A 224 -12.03 -1.89 -4.84
CA ALA A 224 -12.38 -0.55 -4.36
C ALA A 224 -13.67 -0.57 -3.53
N LEU A 225 -14.70 -1.27 -4.01
CA LEU A 225 -15.97 -1.42 -3.30
C LEU A 225 -15.78 -2.13 -1.95
N SER A 226 -14.95 -3.19 -1.89
CA SER A 226 -14.60 -3.87 -0.64
C SER A 226 -13.87 -2.93 0.34
N LEU A 227 -12.92 -2.10 -0.14
CA LEU A 227 -12.26 -1.10 0.70
C LEU A 227 -13.24 -0.05 1.24
N LEU A 228 -14.20 0.39 0.44
CA LEU A 228 -15.25 1.32 0.87
C LEU A 228 -16.16 0.72 1.94
N LEU A 229 -16.50 -0.58 1.84
CA LEU A 229 -17.24 -1.29 2.89
C LEU A 229 -16.44 -1.38 4.20
N ARG A 230 -15.13 -1.64 4.13
CA ARG A 230 -14.23 -1.60 5.31
C ARG A 230 -14.19 -0.21 5.94
N HIS A 231 -13.98 0.83 5.14
CA HIS A 231 -13.95 2.21 5.62
C HIS A 231 -15.28 2.61 6.27
N HIS A 232 -16.42 2.25 5.66
CA HIS A 232 -17.74 2.47 6.26
C HIS A 232 -17.88 1.76 7.60
N GLN A 233 -17.45 0.50 7.70
CA GLN A 233 -17.54 -0.29 8.93
C GLN A 233 -16.81 0.38 10.11
N HIS A 234 -15.65 0.98 9.85
CA HIS A 234 -14.82 1.60 10.89
C HIS A 234 -15.21 3.04 11.22
N THR A 235 -15.68 3.81 10.23
CA THR A 235 -15.91 5.25 10.39
C THR A 235 -17.38 5.64 10.46
N GLY A 236 -18.29 4.78 10.01
CA GLY A 236 -19.69 5.11 9.80
C GLY A 236 -19.95 6.03 8.60
N ASP A 237 -18.99 6.21 7.69
CA ASP A 237 -19.12 7.08 6.53
C ASP A 237 -20.26 6.62 5.59
N ALA A 238 -21.39 7.33 5.65
CA ALA A 238 -22.56 7.01 4.85
C ALA A 238 -22.35 7.29 3.35
N HIS A 239 -21.45 8.19 2.98
CA HIS A 239 -21.15 8.47 1.57
C HIS A 239 -20.36 7.31 0.95
N ALA A 240 -19.41 6.71 1.69
CA ALA A 240 -18.72 5.50 1.26
C ALA A 240 -19.69 4.36 0.96
N LEU A 241 -20.67 4.10 1.85
CA LEU A 241 -21.71 3.12 1.61
C LEU A 241 -22.61 3.50 0.42
N HIS A 242 -22.89 4.80 0.24
CA HIS A 242 -23.67 5.29 -0.90
C HIS A 242 -22.99 5.03 -2.25
N MET A 243 -21.66 5.16 -2.32
CA MET A 243 -20.92 4.80 -3.53
C MET A 243 -21.05 3.31 -3.85
N VAL A 244 -21.01 2.47 -2.82
CA VAL A 244 -21.09 1.01 -2.97
C VAL A 244 -22.46 0.58 -3.49
N TRP A 245 -23.56 0.94 -2.81
CA TRP A 245 -24.88 0.46 -3.21
C TRP A 245 -25.31 0.97 -4.59
N THR A 246 -24.81 2.12 -5.05
CA THR A 246 -25.25 2.75 -6.30
C THR A 246 -24.58 2.03 -7.45
N THR A 247 -23.30 1.69 -7.26
CA THR A 247 -22.52 0.90 -8.19
C THR A 247 -23.06 -0.53 -8.29
N LEU A 248 -23.29 -1.21 -7.17
CA LEU A 248 -23.80 -2.58 -7.15
C LEU A 248 -25.22 -2.69 -7.72
N ASP A 249 -26.12 -1.74 -7.40
CA ASP A 249 -27.47 -1.72 -7.96
C ASP A 249 -27.47 -1.46 -9.47
N ALA A 250 -26.66 -0.50 -9.93
CA ALA A 250 -26.59 -0.16 -11.34
C ALA A 250 -26.03 -1.32 -12.17
N MET A 251 -24.97 -1.99 -11.69
CA MET A 251 -24.42 -3.17 -12.34
C MET A 251 -25.42 -4.33 -12.39
N ALA A 252 -26.09 -4.63 -11.27
CA ALA A 252 -27.06 -5.73 -11.20
C ALA A 252 -28.31 -5.51 -12.07
N ARG A 253 -28.68 -4.24 -12.33
CA ARG A 253 -29.80 -3.88 -13.22
C ARG A 253 -29.38 -3.69 -14.68
N GLY A 254 -28.10 -3.47 -14.93
CA GLY A 254 -27.54 -3.25 -16.25
C GLY A 254 -27.50 -4.51 -17.12
N GLY A 255 -27.10 -4.34 -18.38
CA GLY A 255 -26.84 -5.44 -19.29
C GLY A 255 -25.46 -6.09 -19.09
N ILE A 256 -24.58 -5.50 -18.28
CA ILE A 256 -23.34 -6.15 -17.81
C ILE A 256 -23.63 -7.41 -16.98
N TYR A 257 -24.76 -7.43 -16.27
CA TYR A 257 -25.28 -8.62 -15.62
C TYR A 257 -26.19 -9.36 -16.59
N ASP A 258 -25.91 -10.63 -16.88
CA ASP A 258 -26.78 -11.45 -17.72
C ASP A 258 -28.08 -11.75 -16.98
N GLN A 259 -29.12 -10.96 -17.28
CA GLN A 259 -30.43 -11.05 -16.63
C GLN A 259 -31.15 -12.39 -16.83
N ILE A 260 -30.70 -13.23 -17.78
CA ILE A 260 -31.35 -14.49 -18.11
C ILE A 260 -30.60 -15.68 -17.51
N GLY A 261 -29.28 -15.75 -17.71
CA GLY A 261 -28.45 -16.86 -17.22
C GLY A 261 -27.44 -16.50 -16.15
N SER A 262 -27.49 -15.28 -15.61
CA SER A 262 -26.62 -14.83 -14.54
C SER A 262 -25.13 -14.78 -14.92
N GLY A 263 -24.31 -14.33 -13.98
CA GLY A 263 -22.90 -14.01 -14.23
C GLY A 263 -22.71 -12.66 -14.89
N PHE A 264 -21.59 -12.02 -14.57
CA PHE A 264 -21.21 -10.72 -15.08
C PHE A 264 -20.29 -10.87 -16.29
N ALA A 265 -20.53 -10.03 -17.28
CA ALA A 265 -19.55 -9.70 -18.31
C ALA A 265 -18.44 -8.81 -17.72
N ARG A 266 -17.27 -8.80 -18.36
CA ARG A 266 -16.07 -8.16 -17.82
C ARG A 266 -16.22 -6.64 -17.63
N TYR A 267 -16.79 -5.94 -18.60
CA TYR A 267 -16.95 -4.49 -18.53
C TYR A 267 -18.06 -3.97 -19.45
N SER A 268 -18.49 -2.74 -19.18
CA SER A 268 -19.46 -2.01 -20.00
C SER A 268 -18.77 -0.98 -20.89
N THR A 269 -19.17 -0.91 -22.15
CA THR A 269 -18.71 0.12 -23.10
C THR A 269 -19.34 1.48 -22.86
N ASP A 270 -20.49 1.52 -22.18
CA ASP A 270 -21.22 2.75 -21.85
C ASP A 270 -21.18 3.08 -20.35
N GLU A 271 -21.64 4.28 -20.02
CA GLU A 271 -21.69 4.79 -18.65
C GLU A 271 -22.81 4.17 -17.80
N ARG A 272 -23.76 3.44 -18.40
CA ARG A 272 -25.01 3.00 -17.76
C ARG A 272 -24.97 1.54 -17.34
N TRP A 273 -23.85 0.86 -17.60
CA TRP A 273 -23.72 -0.58 -17.44
C TRP A 273 -24.63 -1.39 -18.38
N LEU A 274 -25.09 -0.79 -19.49
CA LEU A 274 -26.07 -1.40 -20.39
C LEU A 274 -25.41 -2.26 -21.47
N VAL A 275 -24.41 -1.75 -22.19
CA VAL A 275 -23.78 -2.47 -23.31
C VAL A 275 -22.46 -3.13 -22.85
N PRO A 276 -22.43 -4.44 -22.57
CA PRO A 276 -21.20 -5.12 -22.19
C PRO A 276 -20.29 -5.40 -23.40
N HIS A 277 -19.01 -5.63 -23.12
CA HIS A 277 -18.26 -6.61 -23.90
C HIS A 277 -18.57 -7.98 -23.32
N PHE A 278 -19.31 -8.80 -24.07
CA PHE A 278 -20.05 -9.97 -23.57
C PHE A 278 -19.18 -11.13 -23.03
N GLU A 279 -17.87 -10.97 -22.98
CA GLU A 279 -16.95 -11.93 -22.36
C GLU A 279 -17.20 -12.03 -20.85
N LYS A 280 -17.21 -13.26 -20.33
CA LYS A 280 -17.36 -13.53 -18.89
C LYS A 280 -16.12 -14.21 -18.35
N MET A 281 -15.43 -13.55 -17.43
CA MET A 281 -14.18 -14.06 -16.85
C MET A 281 -14.44 -14.66 -15.47
N LEU A 282 -13.69 -15.73 -15.13
CA LEU A 282 -13.80 -16.38 -13.83
C LEU A 282 -13.46 -15.43 -12.68
N TYR A 283 -12.40 -14.63 -12.83
CA TYR A 283 -11.91 -13.74 -11.78
C TYR A 283 -12.89 -12.58 -11.48
N ASP A 284 -13.53 -11.99 -12.50
CA ASP A 284 -14.51 -10.90 -12.30
C ASP A 284 -15.69 -11.41 -11.48
N ASN A 285 -16.19 -12.60 -11.82
CA ASN A 285 -17.30 -13.24 -11.12
C ASN A 285 -16.91 -13.69 -9.70
N ALA A 286 -15.67 -14.17 -9.48
CA ALA A 286 -15.18 -14.47 -8.14
C ALA A 286 -15.17 -13.23 -7.24
N LEU A 287 -14.60 -12.13 -7.74
CA LEU A 287 -14.48 -10.87 -6.99
C LEU A 287 -15.84 -10.24 -6.72
N LEU A 288 -16.72 -10.20 -7.73
CA LEU A 288 -18.08 -9.66 -7.56
C LEU A 288 -18.93 -10.49 -6.62
N ALA A 289 -18.90 -11.82 -6.70
CA ALA A 289 -19.63 -12.69 -5.76
C ALA A 289 -19.27 -12.33 -4.31
N ARG A 290 -17.97 -12.20 -4.02
CA ARG A 290 -17.50 -11.78 -2.69
C ARG A 290 -17.97 -10.38 -2.32
N THR A 291 -17.86 -9.37 -3.19
CA THR A 291 -18.32 -8.01 -2.89
C THR A 291 -19.83 -7.94 -2.63
N TYR A 292 -20.65 -8.70 -3.36
CA TYR A 292 -22.10 -8.79 -3.09
C TYR A 292 -22.40 -9.50 -1.76
N LEU A 293 -21.62 -10.51 -1.37
CA LEU A 293 -21.73 -11.13 -0.04
C LEU A 293 -21.36 -10.13 1.07
N GLU A 294 -20.27 -9.38 0.91
CA GLU A 294 -19.85 -8.35 1.87
C GLU A 294 -20.91 -7.24 1.99
N ALA A 295 -21.46 -6.77 0.86
CA ALA A 295 -22.55 -5.80 0.86
C ALA A 295 -23.81 -6.34 1.54
N PHE A 296 -24.16 -7.62 1.31
CA PHE A 296 -25.28 -8.27 2.01
C PHE A 296 -25.07 -8.30 3.53
N GLN A 297 -23.87 -8.64 4.00
CA GLN A 297 -23.57 -8.64 5.44
C GLN A 297 -23.65 -7.23 6.06
N VAL A 298 -23.27 -6.19 5.31
CA VAL A 298 -23.30 -4.80 5.78
C VAL A 298 -24.70 -4.19 5.77
N THR A 299 -25.49 -4.43 4.71
CA THR A 299 -26.80 -3.78 4.54
C THR A 299 -27.98 -4.63 4.98
N GLY A 300 -27.83 -5.96 5.00
CA GLY A 300 -28.93 -6.91 5.16
C GLY A 300 -29.87 -6.99 3.96
N ASP A 301 -29.56 -6.35 2.82
CA ASP A 301 -30.44 -6.31 1.65
C ASP A 301 -30.45 -7.67 0.91
N PRO A 302 -31.60 -8.37 0.83
CA PRO A 302 -31.68 -9.69 0.22
C PRO A 302 -31.39 -9.70 -1.29
N SER A 303 -31.43 -8.55 -1.97
CA SER A 303 -31.07 -8.47 -3.39
C SER A 303 -29.59 -8.77 -3.63
N TYR A 304 -28.70 -8.35 -2.72
CA TYR A 304 -27.27 -8.68 -2.82
C TYR A 304 -27.00 -10.16 -2.55
N ARG A 305 -27.73 -10.76 -1.59
CA ARG A 305 -27.72 -12.22 -1.37
C ARG A 305 -28.09 -12.96 -2.65
N ARG A 306 -29.15 -12.51 -3.32
CA ARG A 306 -29.64 -13.10 -4.58
C ARG A 306 -28.58 -13.01 -5.68
N ILE A 307 -28.02 -11.83 -5.94
CA ILE A 307 -27.00 -11.66 -6.99
C ILE A 307 -25.75 -12.51 -6.70
N ALA A 308 -25.26 -12.53 -5.46
CA ALA A 308 -24.13 -13.41 -5.09
C ALA A 308 -24.44 -14.89 -5.35
N THR A 309 -25.63 -15.37 -4.96
CA THR A 309 -26.09 -16.74 -5.20
C THR A 309 -26.15 -17.05 -6.70
N GLU A 310 -26.74 -16.14 -7.50
CA GLU A 310 -26.88 -16.29 -8.95
C GLU A 310 -25.52 -16.33 -9.67
N ILE A 311 -24.52 -15.56 -9.22
CA ILE A 311 -23.14 -15.65 -9.74
C ILE A 311 -22.54 -17.03 -9.44
N LEU A 312 -22.59 -17.49 -8.18
CA LEU A 312 -22.00 -18.78 -7.79
C LEU A 312 -22.70 -19.95 -8.50
N ASP A 313 -24.01 -19.90 -8.65
CA ASP A 313 -24.78 -20.92 -9.38
C ASP A 313 -24.49 -20.92 -10.89
N TYR A 314 -24.21 -19.75 -11.50
CA TYR A 314 -23.69 -19.69 -12.87
C TYR A 314 -22.36 -20.46 -13.00
N ILE A 315 -21.43 -20.26 -12.06
CA ILE A 315 -20.14 -20.94 -12.08
C ILE A 315 -20.30 -22.46 -11.95
N LEU A 316 -21.15 -22.91 -11.01
CA LEU A 316 -21.44 -24.34 -10.83
C LEU A 316 -22.07 -24.97 -12.08
N ARG A 317 -22.93 -24.22 -12.77
CA ARG A 317 -23.71 -24.72 -13.90
C ARG A 317 -22.93 -24.73 -15.21
N GLU A 318 -22.14 -23.68 -15.49
CA GLU A 318 -21.57 -23.44 -16.82
C GLU A 318 -20.03 -23.46 -16.85
N MET A 319 -19.36 -23.21 -15.72
CA MET A 319 -17.90 -23.01 -15.67
C MET A 319 -17.17 -24.09 -14.87
N THR A 320 -17.83 -25.16 -14.44
CA THR A 320 -17.21 -26.21 -13.60
C THR A 320 -16.82 -27.42 -14.43
N ALA A 321 -15.53 -27.78 -14.36
CA ALA A 321 -15.00 -28.96 -15.01
C ALA A 321 -15.42 -30.25 -14.27
N PRO A 322 -15.60 -31.38 -14.99
CA PRO A 322 -15.84 -32.68 -14.36
C PRO A 322 -14.77 -33.07 -13.32
N GLU A 323 -13.51 -32.71 -13.56
CA GLU A 323 -12.39 -32.97 -12.66
C GLU A 323 -12.47 -32.19 -11.33
N GLY A 324 -13.20 -31.08 -11.29
CA GLY A 324 -13.46 -30.32 -10.07
C GLY A 324 -13.04 -28.85 -10.12
N GLY A 325 -12.05 -28.48 -10.94
CA GLY A 325 -11.67 -27.08 -11.14
C GLY A 325 -12.68 -26.29 -11.97
N PHE A 326 -12.44 -24.99 -12.09
CA PHE A 326 -13.26 -24.03 -12.82
C PHE A 326 -12.54 -23.54 -14.07
N TYR A 327 -13.29 -23.42 -15.17
CA TYR A 327 -12.85 -22.91 -16.45
C TYR A 327 -12.59 -21.40 -16.41
N SER A 328 -11.71 -20.94 -17.29
CA SER A 328 -11.17 -19.58 -17.28
C SER A 328 -12.16 -18.51 -17.74
N ALA A 329 -12.81 -18.72 -18.89
CA ALA A 329 -13.65 -17.68 -19.49
C ALA A 329 -14.65 -18.22 -20.53
N THR A 330 -15.65 -17.39 -20.83
CA THR A 330 -16.55 -17.55 -21.98
C THR A 330 -16.37 -16.37 -22.93
N ASP A 331 -16.25 -16.64 -24.22
CA ASP A 331 -16.02 -15.66 -25.29
C ASP A 331 -17.21 -14.68 -25.44
N ALA A 332 -16.93 -13.51 -26.03
CA ALA A 332 -17.94 -12.50 -26.35
C ALA A 332 -18.70 -12.84 -27.65
N ASP A 333 -18.04 -13.52 -28.59
CA ASP A 333 -18.55 -13.80 -29.92
C ASP A 333 -19.28 -15.16 -29.99
N SER A 334 -20.42 -15.18 -30.67
CA SER A 334 -21.09 -16.41 -31.11
C SER A 334 -21.39 -16.32 -32.60
N GLU A 335 -20.97 -17.33 -33.36
CA GLU A 335 -21.05 -17.35 -34.83
C GLU A 335 -20.35 -16.14 -35.49
N GLY A 336 -19.25 -15.65 -34.88
CA GLY A 336 -18.49 -14.50 -35.35
C GLY A 336 -19.18 -13.14 -35.15
N VAL A 337 -20.21 -13.08 -34.30
CA VAL A 337 -20.93 -11.85 -33.96
C VAL A 337 -20.97 -11.70 -32.45
N GLU A 338 -20.41 -10.59 -31.95
CA GLU A 338 -20.41 -10.24 -30.53
C GLU A 338 -21.85 -10.20 -29.98
N GLY A 339 -22.08 -10.74 -28.79
CA GLY A 339 -23.36 -10.60 -28.08
C GLY A 339 -24.56 -11.35 -28.67
N LYS A 340 -24.46 -11.95 -29.87
CA LYS A 340 -25.57 -12.62 -30.59
C LYS A 340 -26.33 -13.63 -29.73
N PHE A 341 -25.61 -14.37 -28.88
CA PHE A 341 -26.18 -15.36 -27.96
C PHE A 341 -27.12 -14.74 -26.92
N TYR A 342 -26.84 -13.50 -26.49
CA TYR A 342 -27.45 -12.86 -25.32
C TYR A 342 -28.63 -11.93 -25.63
N VAL A 343 -28.78 -11.49 -26.87
CA VAL A 343 -29.77 -10.47 -27.27
C VAL A 343 -31.08 -11.05 -27.81
N TRP A 344 -32.17 -10.30 -27.65
CA TRP A 344 -33.54 -10.75 -27.93
C TRP A 344 -34.40 -9.71 -28.63
N THR A 345 -35.41 -10.19 -29.34
CA THR A 345 -36.52 -9.40 -29.89
C THR A 345 -37.84 -9.80 -29.21
N PRO A 346 -38.86 -8.91 -29.18
CA PRO A 346 -40.17 -9.27 -28.62
C PRO A 346 -40.81 -10.50 -29.28
N ALA A 347 -40.63 -10.68 -30.60
CA ALA A 347 -41.19 -11.81 -31.33
C ALA A 347 -40.56 -13.16 -30.93
N GLU A 348 -39.24 -13.19 -30.67
CA GLU A 348 -38.56 -14.36 -30.14
C GLU A 348 -39.11 -14.73 -28.75
N ILE A 349 -39.30 -13.73 -27.87
CA ILE A 349 -39.86 -13.95 -26.53
C ILE A 349 -41.32 -14.41 -26.58
N GLU A 350 -42.15 -13.82 -27.45
CA GLU A 350 -43.54 -14.22 -27.65
C GLU A 350 -43.67 -15.67 -28.14
N THR A 351 -42.75 -16.10 -29.01
CA THR A 351 -42.69 -17.51 -29.47
C THR A 351 -42.45 -18.49 -28.31
N ILE A 352 -41.68 -18.08 -27.30
CA ILE A 352 -41.31 -18.94 -26.15
C ILE A 352 -42.39 -18.93 -25.08
N LEU A 353 -42.92 -17.76 -24.74
CA LEU A 353 -43.75 -17.55 -23.55
C LEU A 353 -45.25 -17.42 -23.85
N GLY A 354 -45.61 -17.15 -25.12
CA GLY A 354 -46.94 -16.69 -25.48
C GLY A 354 -47.19 -15.22 -25.13
N GLN A 355 -48.26 -14.65 -25.68
CA GLN A 355 -48.47 -13.20 -25.77
C GLN A 355 -48.46 -12.46 -24.42
N GLU A 356 -49.21 -12.93 -23.41
CA GLU A 356 -49.34 -12.20 -22.14
C GLU A 356 -48.10 -12.32 -21.24
N GLU A 357 -47.48 -13.51 -21.12
CA GLU A 357 -46.22 -13.66 -20.37
C GLU A 357 -45.10 -12.87 -21.07
N ALA A 358 -45.02 -12.90 -22.40
CA ALA A 358 -44.06 -12.11 -23.17
C ALA A 358 -44.25 -10.59 -22.98
N ARG A 359 -45.50 -10.10 -22.98
CA ARG A 359 -45.81 -8.68 -22.72
C ARG A 359 -45.23 -8.22 -21.39
N ARG A 360 -45.38 -9.03 -20.33
CA ARG A 360 -44.88 -8.74 -18.98
C ARG A 360 -43.35 -8.82 -18.94
N PHE A 361 -42.79 -9.89 -19.50
CA PHE A 361 -41.36 -10.14 -19.55
C PHE A 361 -40.59 -9.04 -20.31
N CYS A 362 -41.05 -8.70 -21.52
CA CYS A 362 -40.46 -7.65 -22.33
C CYS A 362 -40.57 -6.26 -21.65
N ALA A 363 -41.67 -5.99 -20.96
CA ALA A 363 -41.82 -4.73 -20.23
C ALA A 363 -40.88 -4.62 -19.01
N TYR A 364 -40.58 -5.75 -18.36
CA TYR A 364 -39.68 -5.81 -17.21
C TYR A 364 -38.21 -5.66 -17.64
N TYR A 365 -37.77 -6.42 -18.65
CA TYR A 365 -36.39 -6.44 -19.14
C TYR A 365 -36.07 -5.43 -20.26
N ASP A 366 -36.97 -4.48 -20.51
CA ASP A 366 -36.84 -3.44 -21.55
C ASP A 366 -36.53 -4.00 -22.96
N ILE A 367 -37.16 -5.13 -23.30
CA ILE A 367 -37.06 -5.76 -24.63
C ILE A 367 -38.08 -5.08 -25.55
N THR A 368 -37.59 -4.36 -26.57
CA THR A 368 -38.43 -3.51 -27.42
C THR A 368 -38.29 -3.85 -28.90
N PRO A 369 -39.28 -3.49 -29.76
CA PRO A 369 -39.18 -3.72 -31.20
C PRO A 369 -38.03 -2.97 -31.89
N THR A 370 -37.60 -1.82 -31.36
CA THR A 370 -36.46 -1.05 -31.89
C THR A 370 -35.11 -1.56 -31.40
N GLY A 371 -35.11 -2.37 -30.34
CA GLY A 371 -33.89 -2.73 -29.63
C GLY A 371 -33.33 -1.60 -28.77
N ASN A 372 -32.35 -1.96 -27.95
CA ASN A 372 -31.48 -1.03 -27.22
C ASN A 372 -30.00 -1.18 -27.63
N TRP A 373 -29.68 -2.14 -28.51
CA TRP A 373 -28.35 -2.37 -29.08
C TRP A 373 -28.47 -3.11 -30.43
N GLU A 374 -27.91 -2.55 -31.51
CA GLU A 374 -27.88 -3.14 -32.86
C GLU A 374 -29.23 -3.69 -33.38
N GLY A 375 -30.34 -3.01 -33.07
CA GLY A 375 -31.69 -3.43 -33.49
C GLY A 375 -32.27 -4.61 -32.70
N ARG A 376 -31.57 -5.10 -31.68
CA ARG A 376 -32.03 -6.09 -30.70
C ARG A 376 -31.96 -5.52 -29.28
N SER A 377 -32.48 -6.24 -28.30
CA SER A 377 -32.46 -5.80 -26.91
C SER A 377 -31.52 -6.67 -26.08
N ILE A 378 -30.60 -6.02 -25.39
CA ILE A 378 -29.91 -6.55 -24.22
C ILE A 378 -30.91 -6.45 -23.03
N PRO A 379 -31.33 -7.58 -22.44
CA PRO A 379 -32.19 -7.56 -21.26
C PRO A 379 -31.57 -6.72 -20.14
N ASN A 380 -32.34 -5.77 -19.59
CA ASN A 380 -31.92 -4.92 -18.47
C ASN A 380 -33.13 -4.41 -17.66
N ILE A 381 -32.92 -4.02 -16.40
CA ILE A 381 -33.99 -3.55 -15.52
C ILE A 381 -33.96 -2.02 -15.43
N ARG A 382 -34.49 -1.35 -16.45
CA ARG A 382 -34.53 0.12 -16.52
C ARG A 382 -35.56 0.76 -15.56
N ARG A 383 -36.63 0.04 -15.24
CA ARG A 383 -37.73 0.50 -14.37
C ARG A 383 -37.89 -0.45 -13.22
N THR A 384 -38.26 0.06 -12.05
CA THR A 384 -38.53 -0.80 -10.90
C THR A 384 -39.74 -1.69 -11.16
N ALA A 385 -39.82 -2.84 -10.49
CA ALA A 385 -40.98 -3.75 -10.61
C ALA A 385 -42.31 -3.00 -10.35
N ALA A 386 -42.34 -2.09 -9.37
CA ALA A 386 -43.50 -1.24 -9.07
C ALA A 386 -43.92 -0.33 -10.25
N GLN A 387 -42.96 0.29 -10.94
CA GLN A 387 -43.23 1.12 -12.10
C GLN A 387 -43.76 0.29 -13.28
N VAL A 388 -43.19 -0.90 -13.50
CA VAL A 388 -43.63 -1.81 -14.56
C VAL A 388 -45.03 -2.36 -14.26
N ALA A 389 -45.27 -2.84 -13.04
CA ALA A 389 -46.57 -3.33 -12.60
C ALA A 389 -47.67 -2.27 -12.76
N THR A 390 -47.40 -1.03 -12.35
CA THR A 390 -48.31 0.12 -12.55
C THR A 390 -48.63 0.34 -14.03
N LYS A 391 -47.62 0.30 -14.91
CA LYS A 391 -47.81 0.47 -16.36
C LYS A 391 -48.62 -0.67 -16.98
N LEU A 392 -48.48 -1.88 -16.45
CA LEU A 392 -49.15 -3.08 -16.95
C LEU A 392 -50.55 -3.29 -16.35
N GLY A 393 -50.90 -2.57 -15.28
CA GLY A 393 -52.18 -2.68 -14.58
C GLY A 393 -52.29 -3.94 -13.70
N ILE A 394 -51.18 -4.44 -13.18
CA ILE A 394 -51.10 -5.65 -12.34
C ILE A 394 -50.39 -5.35 -11.02
N SER A 395 -50.43 -6.28 -10.06
CA SER A 395 -49.66 -6.14 -8.81
C SER A 395 -48.17 -6.43 -9.02
N VAL A 396 -47.33 -5.99 -8.08
CA VAL A 396 -45.88 -6.26 -8.12
C VAL A 396 -45.60 -7.74 -7.95
N GLU A 397 -46.35 -8.41 -7.09
CA GLU A 397 -46.28 -9.85 -6.83
C GLU A 397 -46.66 -10.63 -8.09
N GLU A 398 -47.73 -10.23 -8.79
CA GLU A 398 -48.14 -10.90 -10.03
C GLU A 398 -47.09 -10.73 -11.15
N LEU A 399 -46.44 -9.56 -11.22
CA LEU A 399 -45.34 -9.34 -12.16
C LEU A 399 -44.13 -10.21 -11.81
N ALA A 400 -43.72 -10.24 -10.54
CA ALA A 400 -42.58 -11.04 -10.07
C ALA A 400 -42.82 -12.53 -10.35
N ASP A 401 -43.97 -13.08 -9.93
CA ASP A 401 -44.36 -14.47 -10.19
C ASP A 401 -44.35 -14.79 -11.70
N SER A 402 -44.76 -13.84 -12.55
CA SER A 402 -44.76 -14.01 -13.99
C SER A 402 -43.34 -14.04 -14.58
N VAL A 403 -42.44 -13.19 -14.09
CA VAL A 403 -41.04 -13.13 -14.54
C VAL A 403 -40.28 -14.37 -14.08
N ASP A 404 -40.44 -14.77 -12.81
CA ASP A 404 -39.77 -15.94 -12.23
C ASP A 404 -40.13 -17.25 -12.96
N ARG A 405 -41.38 -17.39 -13.42
CA ARG A 405 -41.79 -18.54 -14.26
C ARG A 405 -41.28 -18.47 -15.69
N ALA A 406 -41.09 -17.26 -16.22
CA ALA A 406 -40.72 -17.05 -17.62
C ALA A 406 -39.20 -17.18 -17.85
N GLN A 407 -38.38 -16.66 -16.93
CA GLN A 407 -36.93 -16.61 -17.09
C GLN A 407 -36.31 -18.00 -17.38
N PRO A 408 -36.64 -19.10 -16.66
CA PRO A 408 -36.09 -20.43 -16.97
C PRO A 408 -36.46 -20.92 -18.37
N LYS A 409 -37.67 -20.62 -18.86
CA LYS A 409 -38.09 -21.01 -20.22
C LYS A 409 -37.28 -20.28 -21.29
N VAL A 410 -37.02 -18.99 -21.09
CA VAL A 410 -36.19 -18.17 -22.00
C VAL A 410 -34.74 -18.64 -21.95
N TYR A 411 -34.23 -19.01 -20.77
CA TYR A 411 -32.89 -19.59 -20.63
C TYR A 411 -32.76 -20.93 -21.35
N GLU A 412 -33.72 -21.85 -21.22
CA GLU A 412 -33.72 -23.12 -21.95
C GLU A 412 -33.75 -22.91 -23.48
N ALA A 413 -34.58 -21.98 -23.97
CA ALA A 413 -34.58 -21.61 -25.39
C ALA A 413 -33.24 -20.99 -25.83
N ARG A 414 -32.53 -20.27 -24.95
CA ARG A 414 -31.20 -19.74 -25.23
C ARG A 414 -30.17 -20.86 -25.39
N ARG A 415 -30.27 -21.93 -24.60
CA ARG A 415 -29.33 -23.07 -24.65
C ARG A 415 -29.37 -23.85 -25.97
N GLU A 416 -30.42 -23.69 -26.76
CA GLU A 416 -30.53 -24.25 -28.11
C GLU A 416 -29.78 -23.42 -29.17
N ARG A 417 -29.36 -22.19 -28.85
CA ARG A 417 -28.51 -21.36 -29.71
C ARG A 417 -27.07 -21.86 -29.70
N VAL A 418 -26.28 -21.48 -30.71
CA VAL A 418 -24.83 -21.72 -30.70
C VAL A 418 -24.19 -20.93 -29.55
N PRO A 419 -23.56 -21.58 -28.55
CA PRO A 419 -22.95 -20.87 -27.45
C PRO A 419 -21.66 -20.16 -27.90
N PRO A 420 -21.24 -19.10 -27.20
CA PRO A 420 -19.89 -18.57 -27.36
C PRO A 420 -18.83 -19.62 -27.02
N GLY A 421 -17.60 -19.43 -27.52
CA GLY A 421 -16.48 -20.30 -27.21
C GLY A 421 -16.19 -20.36 -25.71
N LEU A 422 -15.91 -21.55 -25.19
CA LEU A 422 -15.49 -21.74 -23.81
C LEU A 422 -13.95 -21.88 -23.77
N ASP A 423 -13.28 -21.01 -23.01
CA ASP A 423 -11.89 -21.24 -22.63
C ASP A 423 -11.86 -22.17 -21.42
N ASP A 424 -11.75 -23.46 -21.72
CA ASP A 424 -11.77 -24.57 -20.76
C ASP A 424 -10.41 -24.83 -20.09
N LYS A 425 -9.46 -23.89 -20.16
CA LYS A 425 -8.26 -23.93 -19.32
C LYS A 425 -8.66 -23.78 -17.85
N ILE A 426 -7.94 -24.46 -16.96
CA ILE A 426 -8.00 -24.26 -15.52
C ILE A 426 -6.70 -23.56 -15.10
N LEU A 427 -6.81 -22.32 -14.64
CA LEU A 427 -5.69 -21.52 -14.14
C LEU A 427 -5.67 -21.53 -12.62
N THR A 428 -4.52 -21.86 -12.01
CA THR A 428 -4.34 -21.96 -10.55
C THR A 428 -4.75 -20.67 -9.84
N ALA A 429 -4.24 -19.51 -10.30
CA ALA A 429 -4.58 -18.20 -9.74
C ALA A 429 -6.10 -17.95 -9.71
N TRP A 430 -6.78 -18.10 -10.84
CA TRP A 430 -8.20 -17.75 -10.95
C TRP A 430 -9.10 -18.73 -10.19
N ASN A 431 -8.70 -20.00 -10.13
CA ASN A 431 -9.35 -20.99 -9.30
C ASN A 431 -9.15 -20.68 -7.81
N GLY A 432 -7.99 -20.20 -7.38
CA GLY A 432 -7.77 -19.73 -6.01
C GLY A 432 -8.77 -18.65 -5.58
N MET A 433 -9.01 -17.66 -6.46
CA MET A 433 -10.05 -16.64 -6.23
C MET A 433 -11.46 -17.22 -6.18
N MET A 434 -11.80 -18.17 -7.07
CA MET A 434 -13.14 -18.78 -7.05
C MET A 434 -13.35 -19.72 -5.86
N ILE A 435 -12.31 -20.43 -5.41
CA ILE A 435 -12.32 -21.23 -4.18
C ILE A 435 -12.64 -20.32 -2.98
N SER A 436 -11.98 -19.16 -2.90
CA SER A 436 -12.28 -18.12 -1.90
C SER A 436 -13.75 -17.69 -1.98
N ALA A 437 -14.25 -17.34 -3.17
CA ALA A 437 -15.63 -16.89 -3.35
C ALA A 437 -16.68 -17.96 -2.97
N MET A 438 -16.44 -19.23 -3.31
CA MET A 438 -17.29 -20.36 -2.94
C MET A 438 -17.25 -20.66 -1.43
N ALA A 439 -16.08 -20.59 -0.80
CA ALA A 439 -15.91 -20.73 0.64
C ALA A 439 -16.67 -19.62 1.40
N GLU A 440 -16.54 -18.37 0.94
CA GLU A 440 -17.30 -17.23 1.47
C GLU A 440 -18.80 -17.38 1.24
N GLY A 441 -19.21 -17.90 0.08
CA GLY A 441 -20.60 -18.24 -0.23
C GLY A 441 -21.18 -19.22 0.80
N TYR A 442 -20.46 -20.29 1.14
CA TYR A 442 -20.89 -21.20 2.20
C TYR A 442 -20.93 -20.53 3.59
N ARG A 443 -19.89 -19.75 3.93
CA ARG A 443 -19.80 -19.08 5.23
C ARG A 443 -20.97 -18.14 5.46
N VAL A 444 -21.34 -17.33 4.46
CA VAL A 444 -22.38 -16.31 4.55
C VAL A 444 -23.79 -16.86 4.29
N LEU A 445 -23.95 -17.74 3.30
CA LEU A 445 -25.27 -18.22 2.86
C LEU A 445 -25.70 -19.52 3.55
N GLY A 446 -24.75 -20.30 4.08
CA GLY A 446 -24.99 -21.60 4.70
C GLY A 446 -25.32 -22.73 3.72
N GLU A 447 -25.08 -22.54 2.43
CA GLU A 447 -25.44 -23.50 1.38
C GLU A 447 -24.29 -24.47 1.08
N GLN A 448 -24.45 -25.74 1.44
CA GLN A 448 -23.40 -26.77 1.39
C GLN A 448 -22.79 -26.97 0.00
N ARG A 449 -23.56 -26.76 -1.08
CA ARG A 449 -23.09 -26.93 -2.47
C ARG A 449 -21.86 -26.08 -2.79
N TYR A 450 -21.72 -24.91 -2.19
CA TYR A 450 -20.57 -24.04 -2.42
C TYR A 450 -19.32 -24.55 -1.71
N LEU A 451 -19.44 -25.06 -0.48
CA LEU A 451 -18.32 -25.68 0.22
C LEU A 451 -17.84 -26.94 -0.53
N ASP A 452 -18.76 -27.77 -0.98
CA ASP A 452 -18.43 -29.00 -1.73
C ASP A 452 -17.69 -28.68 -3.04
N ALA A 453 -18.10 -27.63 -3.75
CA ALA A 453 -17.42 -27.17 -4.96
C ALA A 453 -16.01 -26.62 -4.66
N ALA A 454 -15.86 -25.80 -3.61
CA ALA A 454 -14.56 -25.27 -3.18
C ALA A 454 -13.59 -26.39 -2.79
N VAL A 455 -14.07 -27.39 -2.03
CA VAL A 455 -13.31 -28.60 -1.66
C VAL A 455 -12.87 -29.38 -2.89
N ARG A 456 -13.78 -29.64 -3.84
CA ARG A 456 -13.46 -30.36 -5.07
C ARG A 456 -12.40 -29.64 -5.91
N ALA A 457 -12.53 -28.33 -6.07
CA ALA A 457 -11.56 -27.53 -6.81
C ALA A 457 -10.20 -27.51 -6.12
N ALA A 458 -10.16 -27.25 -4.81
CA ALA A 458 -8.91 -27.24 -4.04
C ALA A 458 -8.20 -28.60 -4.07
N ASP A 459 -8.93 -29.70 -3.87
CA ASP A 459 -8.37 -31.05 -3.91
C ASP A 459 -7.86 -31.40 -5.32
N PHE A 460 -8.56 -30.96 -6.37
CA PHE A 460 -8.08 -31.12 -7.74
C PHE A 460 -6.76 -30.38 -7.98
N LEU A 461 -6.67 -29.10 -7.61
CA LEU A 461 -5.43 -28.32 -7.78
C LEU A 461 -4.27 -28.92 -6.98
N LEU A 462 -4.50 -29.28 -5.71
CA LEU A 462 -3.47 -29.85 -4.83
C LEU A 462 -3.01 -31.25 -5.26
N SER A 463 -3.84 -32.00 -5.97
CA SER A 463 -3.46 -33.33 -6.48
C SER A 463 -2.86 -33.30 -7.88
N THR A 464 -3.23 -32.33 -8.71
CA THR A 464 -2.91 -32.31 -10.15
C THR A 464 -1.90 -31.24 -10.53
N LEU A 465 -1.91 -30.08 -9.87
CA LEU A 465 -1.04 -28.93 -10.19
C LEU A 465 0.05 -28.69 -9.14
N LEU A 466 -0.06 -29.27 -7.94
CA LEU A 466 1.03 -29.28 -6.96
C LEU A 466 1.97 -30.45 -7.22
N GLN A 467 3.24 -30.14 -7.50
CA GLN A 467 4.29 -31.11 -7.73
C GLN A 467 4.83 -31.68 -6.40
N PRO A 468 5.43 -32.89 -6.41
CA PRO A 468 5.96 -33.52 -5.19
C PRO A 468 7.05 -32.70 -4.47
N ASP A 469 7.76 -31.82 -5.17
CA ASP A 469 8.77 -30.92 -4.61
C ASP A 469 8.16 -29.61 -4.05
N GLY A 470 6.83 -29.50 -4.04
CA GLY A 470 6.08 -28.35 -3.55
C GLY A 470 5.95 -27.20 -4.53
N ARG A 471 6.33 -27.37 -5.81
CA ARG A 471 6.10 -26.35 -6.85
C ARG A 471 4.69 -26.45 -7.41
N LEU A 472 4.07 -25.31 -7.66
CA LEU A 472 2.81 -25.24 -8.41
C LEU A 472 3.06 -25.14 -9.91
N LEU A 473 2.14 -25.73 -10.67
CA LEU A 473 1.95 -25.50 -12.08
C LEU A 473 0.82 -24.47 -12.28
N ARG A 474 0.88 -23.72 -13.37
CA ARG A 474 -0.09 -22.65 -13.64
C ARG A 474 -1.38 -23.15 -14.26
N THR A 475 -1.25 -23.97 -15.29
CA THR A 475 -2.35 -24.26 -16.22
C THR A 475 -2.56 -25.76 -16.39
N TYR A 476 -3.83 -26.17 -16.40
CA TYR A 476 -4.26 -27.50 -16.76
C TYR A 476 -5.31 -27.42 -17.87
N ARG A 477 -5.18 -28.28 -18.87
CA ARG A 477 -6.21 -28.49 -19.87
C ARG A 477 -6.09 -29.89 -20.47
N THR A 478 -7.23 -30.56 -20.68
CA THR A 478 -7.30 -31.87 -21.37
C THR A 478 -6.28 -32.90 -20.86
N GLY A 479 -6.15 -33.05 -19.53
CA GLY A 479 -5.24 -34.04 -18.92
C GLY A 479 -3.77 -33.61 -18.84
N LYS A 480 -3.41 -32.40 -19.26
CA LYS A 480 -2.02 -31.89 -19.24
C LYS A 480 -1.91 -30.68 -18.33
N ALA A 481 -1.22 -30.84 -17.20
CA ALA A 481 -0.74 -29.74 -16.36
C ALA A 481 0.66 -29.32 -16.83
N HIS A 482 0.90 -28.02 -16.99
CA HIS A 482 2.20 -27.50 -17.42
C HIS A 482 2.40 -26.02 -17.05
N LEU A 483 3.60 -25.52 -17.35
CA LEU A 483 4.14 -24.20 -16.99
C LEU A 483 4.32 -23.99 -15.48
N HIS A 484 5.46 -23.41 -15.11
CA HIS A 484 5.71 -23.02 -13.73
C HIS A 484 4.71 -21.93 -13.31
N ALA A 485 4.22 -22.03 -12.07
CA ALA A 485 3.33 -21.06 -11.47
C ALA A 485 4.05 -19.73 -11.15
N TYR A 486 3.30 -18.63 -11.29
CA TYR A 486 3.74 -17.27 -10.95
C TYR A 486 3.32 -16.91 -9.53
N LEU A 487 3.79 -15.76 -9.03
CA LEU A 487 3.43 -15.26 -7.69
C LEU A 487 1.92 -15.28 -7.45
N GLU A 488 1.12 -14.85 -8.42
CA GLU A 488 -0.35 -14.80 -8.30
C GLU A 488 -0.99 -16.18 -8.07
N ASP A 489 -0.43 -17.24 -8.68
CA ASP A 489 -0.92 -18.60 -8.53
C ASP A 489 -0.73 -19.09 -7.08
N TYR A 490 0.44 -18.82 -6.49
CA TYR A 490 0.70 -19.11 -5.07
C TYR A 490 -0.14 -18.22 -4.16
N ALA A 491 -0.18 -16.91 -4.42
CA ALA A 491 -0.86 -15.94 -3.56
C ALA A 491 -2.37 -16.20 -3.48
N TYR A 492 -3.04 -16.37 -4.62
CA TYR A 492 -4.49 -16.52 -4.66
C TYR A 492 -4.93 -17.90 -4.20
N LEU A 493 -4.18 -18.96 -4.52
CA LEU A 493 -4.50 -20.29 -3.99
C LEU A 493 -4.26 -20.34 -2.47
N CYS A 494 -3.18 -19.73 -1.97
CA CYS A 494 -2.92 -19.64 -0.53
C CYS A 494 -4.07 -18.90 0.19
N GLU A 495 -4.50 -17.75 -0.31
CA GLU A 495 -5.66 -17.03 0.26
C GLU A 495 -6.96 -17.86 0.18
N GLY A 496 -7.22 -18.53 -0.96
CA GLY A 496 -8.37 -19.42 -1.12
C GLY A 496 -8.36 -20.63 -0.17
N LEU A 497 -7.20 -21.22 0.11
CA LEU A 497 -7.06 -22.31 1.07
C LEU A 497 -7.30 -21.86 2.52
N ILE A 498 -6.87 -20.64 2.87
CA ILE A 498 -7.19 -20.03 4.18
C ILE A 498 -8.69 -19.81 4.30
N ASP A 499 -9.34 -19.23 3.28
CA ASP A 499 -10.79 -19.02 3.27
C ASP A 499 -11.56 -20.35 3.33
N LEU A 500 -11.10 -21.37 2.62
CA LEU A 500 -11.68 -22.72 2.67
C LEU A 500 -11.57 -23.36 4.06
N TYR A 501 -10.42 -23.19 4.73
CA TYR A 501 -10.26 -23.61 6.12
C TYR A 501 -11.19 -22.84 7.07
N GLU A 502 -11.23 -21.50 6.97
CA GLU A 502 -12.10 -20.66 7.82
C GLU A 502 -13.60 -20.89 7.57
N ALA A 503 -13.96 -21.44 6.42
CA ALA A 503 -15.33 -21.81 6.09
C ALA A 503 -15.68 -23.24 6.56
N GLY A 504 -14.82 -24.23 6.28
CA GLY A 504 -15.12 -25.65 6.43
C GLY A 504 -14.42 -26.37 7.59
N GLY A 505 -13.34 -25.80 8.14
CA GLY A 505 -12.63 -26.32 9.31
C GLY A 505 -11.69 -27.50 9.08
N ALA A 506 -11.34 -27.84 7.83
CA ALA A 506 -10.42 -28.96 7.55
C ALA A 506 -8.94 -28.51 7.61
N ASP A 507 -8.22 -28.93 8.64
CA ASP A 507 -6.84 -28.52 8.99
C ASP A 507 -5.82 -28.66 7.85
N ARG A 508 -6.02 -29.62 6.93
CA ARG A 508 -5.15 -29.85 5.78
C ARG A 508 -4.99 -28.60 4.92
N TYR A 509 -6.03 -27.79 4.77
CA TYR A 509 -6.00 -26.62 3.89
C TYR A 509 -5.18 -25.48 4.50
N LEU A 510 -5.29 -25.24 5.80
CA LEU A 510 -4.43 -24.27 6.48
C LEU A 510 -2.97 -24.72 6.49
N SER A 511 -2.74 -26.02 6.65
CA SER A 511 -1.39 -26.62 6.60
C SER A 511 -0.75 -26.47 5.21
N GLU A 512 -1.49 -26.72 4.13
CA GLU A 512 -0.99 -26.52 2.77
C GLU A 512 -0.82 -25.02 2.43
N ALA A 513 -1.70 -24.14 2.92
CA ALA A 513 -1.52 -22.70 2.80
C ALA A 513 -0.21 -22.23 3.48
N ALA A 514 0.10 -22.76 4.67
CA ALA A 514 1.34 -22.50 5.39
C ALA A 514 2.58 -22.93 4.57
N ARG A 515 2.57 -24.14 4.00
CA ARG A 515 3.66 -24.63 3.13
C ARG A 515 3.81 -23.78 1.86
N MET A 516 2.69 -23.33 1.31
CA MET A 516 2.66 -22.47 0.13
C MET A 516 3.25 -21.08 0.44
N ALA A 517 2.97 -20.53 1.63
CA ALA A 517 3.55 -19.27 2.10
C ALA A 517 5.07 -19.38 2.30
N GLU A 518 5.56 -20.48 2.87
CA GLU A 518 7.01 -20.74 2.98
C GLU A 518 7.68 -20.77 1.61
N ARG A 519 7.04 -21.44 0.63
CA ARG A 519 7.55 -21.49 -0.73
C ARG A 519 7.52 -20.14 -1.42
N LEU A 520 6.44 -19.37 -1.23
CA LEU A 520 6.29 -18.02 -1.77
C LEU A 520 7.44 -17.13 -1.32
N LEU A 521 7.76 -17.13 -0.01
CA LEU A 521 8.87 -16.35 0.55
C LEU A 521 10.22 -16.79 -0.03
N ALA A 522 10.45 -18.10 -0.18
CA ALA A 522 11.72 -18.62 -0.70
C ALA A 522 11.96 -18.23 -2.17
N ASP A 523 10.92 -18.34 -3.00
CA ASP A 523 11.05 -18.28 -4.46
C ASP A 523 10.84 -16.88 -5.04
N PHE A 524 10.03 -16.04 -4.40
CA PHE A 524 9.58 -14.77 -4.97
C PHE A 524 10.05 -13.53 -4.21
N THR A 525 10.52 -13.63 -2.97
CA THR A 525 10.96 -12.46 -2.21
C THR A 525 12.13 -11.73 -2.89
N ASP A 526 11.95 -10.43 -3.06
CA ASP A 526 13.02 -9.48 -3.32
C ASP A 526 13.56 -8.96 -1.98
N GLU A 527 14.74 -9.44 -1.60
CA GLU A 527 15.38 -9.08 -0.33
C GLU A 527 15.78 -7.60 -0.25
N GLU A 528 15.95 -6.92 -1.39
CA GLU A 528 16.35 -5.51 -1.40
C GLU A 528 15.17 -4.60 -1.05
N SER A 529 14.00 -4.87 -1.63
CA SER A 529 12.81 -4.03 -1.47
C SER A 529 11.83 -4.52 -0.42
N GLY A 530 11.78 -5.83 -0.19
CA GLY A 530 10.74 -6.51 0.58
C GLY A 530 9.47 -6.84 -0.21
N ALA A 531 9.38 -6.45 -1.49
CA ALA A 531 8.30 -6.86 -2.40
C ALA A 531 8.53 -8.28 -2.94
N PHE A 532 7.62 -8.72 -3.81
CA PHE A 532 7.71 -10.01 -4.50
C PHE A 532 7.89 -9.84 -6.02
N TYR A 533 8.77 -10.64 -6.61
CA TYR A 533 8.86 -10.80 -8.06
C TYR A 533 7.66 -11.59 -8.59
N THR A 534 7.23 -11.31 -9.81
CA THR A 534 6.16 -12.09 -10.48
C THR A 534 6.61 -13.53 -10.76
N THR A 535 7.90 -13.73 -11.09
CA THR A 535 8.48 -15.04 -11.43
C THR A 535 9.35 -15.60 -10.29
N SER A 536 9.42 -16.92 -10.17
CA SER A 536 10.34 -17.57 -9.23
C SER A 536 11.80 -17.48 -9.71
N ARG A 537 12.76 -17.82 -8.84
CA ARG A 537 14.20 -17.80 -9.17
C ARG A 537 14.61 -18.79 -10.26
N ASP A 538 13.80 -19.81 -10.52
CA ASP A 538 14.05 -20.87 -11.49
C ASP A 538 13.23 -20.76 -12.78
N HIS A 539 12.44 -19.69 -12.95
CA HIS A 539 11.90 -19.35 -14.26
C HIS A 539 13.02 -19.04 -15.26
N GLU A 540 12.70 -19.14 -16.54
CA GLU A 540 13.61 -18.72 -17.60
C GLU A 540 14.03 -17.24 -17.42
N MET A 541 15.29 -16.93 -17.73
CA MET A 541 15.80 -15.57 -17.58
C MET A 541 15.33 -14.71 -18.75
N LEU A 542 14.49 -13.71 -18.44
CA LEU A 542 14.05 -12.66 -19.37
C LEU A 542 14.87 -11.37 -19.17
N ILE A 543 14.58 -10.32 -19.94
CA ILE A 543 15.33 -9.04 -19.88
C ILE A 543 15.30 -8.34 -18.51
N LEU A 544 14.25 -8.61 -17.72
CA LEU A 544 14.08 -8.20 -16.32
C LEU A 544 13.10 -9.13 -15.60
N ARG A 545 13.12 -9.14 -14.26
CA ARG A 545 12.07 -9.77 -13.43
C ARG A 545 11.14 -8.68 -12.90
N HIS A 546 9.88 -8.75 -13.31
CA HIS A 546 8.85 -7.76 -12.97
C HIS A 546 8.42 -7.90 -11.50
N ARG A 547 7.93 -6.80 -10.91
CA ARG A 547 7.28 -6.75 -9.59
C ARG A 547 5.99 -5.95 -9.73
N GLU A 548 4.86 -6.55 -9.41
CA GLU A 548 3.55 -5.94 -9.58
C GLU A 548 3.01 -5.41 -8.25
N GLY A 549 2.79 -4.10 -8.17
CA GLY A 549 2.24 -3.44 -6.97
C GLY A 549 0.77 -3.09 -7.08
N THR A 550 0.40 -2.41 -8.17
CA THR A 550 -0.95 -1.86 -8.40
C THR A 550 -1.97 -2.96 -8.68
N ASP A 551 -3.17 -2.80 -8.16
CA ASP A 551 -4.33 -3.61 -8.55
C ASP A 551 -4.72 -3.30 -10.00
N GLY A 552 -5.04 -4.34 -10.76
CA GLY A 552 -5.61 -4.25 -12.11
C GLY A 552 -7.05 -4.74 -12.14
N ALA A 553 -7.42 -5.51 -13.17
CA ALA A 553 -8.68 -6.25 -13.18
C ALA A 553 -8.75 -7.30 -12.04
N THR A 554 -7.58 -7.78 -11.62
CA THR A 554 -7.38 -8.59 -10.42
C THR A 554 -6.57 -7.79 -9.39
N PRO A 555 -6.72 -8.07 -8.08
CA PRO A 555 -5.81 -7.51 -7.07
C PRO A 555 -4.36 -7.88 -7.40
N SER A 556 -3.36 -7.11 -6.96
CA SER A 556 -1.97 -7.46 -7.26
C SER A 556 -1.52 -8.73 -6.53
N GLY A 557 -0.71 -9.57 -7.18
CA GLY A 557 -0.13 -10.76 -6.56
C GLY A 557 0.65 -10.44 -5.28
N ASN A 558 1.34 -9.29 -5.24
CA ASN A 558 2.03 -8.79 -4.06
C ASN A 558 1.07 -8.48 -2.89
N ALA A 559 -0.04 -7.79 -3.17
CA ALA A 559 -1.02 -7.44 -2.14
C ALA A 559 -1.75 -8.68 -1.58
N VAL A 560 -2.06 -9.66 -2.44
CA VAL A 560 -2.68 -10.91 -1.97
C VAL A 560 -1.69 -11.79 -1.22
N ALA A 561 -0.41 -11.84 -1.62
CA ALA A 561 0.64 -12.50 -0.86
C ALA A 561 0.79 -11.87 0.54
N ALA A 562 0.81 -10.54 0.63
CA ALA A 562 0.84 -9.82 1.90
C ALA A 562 -0.40 -10.14 2.77
N SER A 563 -1.59 -10.20 2.18
CA SER A 563 -2.84 -10.60 2.85
C SER A 563 -2.76 -12.01 3.42
N ALA A 564 -2.33 -12.99 2.62
CA ALA A 564 -2.20 -14.37 3.04
C ALA A 564 -1.17 -14.52 4.19
N LEU A 565 0.01 -13.92 4.05
CA LEU A 565 1.05 -13.91 5.08
C LEU A 565 0.59 -13.24 6.37
N ALA A 566 -0.13 -12.11 6.29
CA ALA A 566 -0.69 -11.42 7.44
C ALA A 566 -1.70 -12.32 8.19
N ARG A 567 -2.66 -12.93 7.48
CA ARG A 567 -3.66 -13.82 8.10
C ARG A 567 -3.02 -15.06 8.70
N LEU A 568 -2.09 -15.69 7.98
CA LEU A 568 -1.34 -16.84 8.48
C LEU A 568 -0.51 -16.52 9.71
N SER A 569 0.03 -15.29 9.82
CA SER A 569 0.75 -14.87 11.01
C SER A 569 -0.12 -14.88 12.28
N PHE A 570 -1.41 -14.57 12.15
CA PHE A 570 -2.37 -14.68 13.26
C PHE A 570 -2.79 -16.12 13.52
N HIS A 571 -2.99 -16.93 12.47
CA HIS A 571 -3.33 -18.36 12.64
C HIS A 571 -2.23 -19.15 13.35
N LEU A 572 -0.96 -18.85 13.03
CA LEU A 572 0.20 -19.67 13.43
C LEU A 572 1.18 -18.97 14.38
N ASP A 573 0.92 -17.72 14.80
CA ASP A 573 1.80 -16.91 15.65
C ASP A 573 3.24 -16.77 15.07
N ARG A 574 3.31 -16.42 13.78
CA ARG A 574 4.56 -16.32 12.99
C ARG A 574 4.91 -14.86 12.69
N GLU A 575 5.65 -14.22 13.59
CA GLU A 575 6.06 -12.81 13.48
C GLU A 575 6.88 -12.50 12.22
N GLU A 576 7.65 -13.46 11.71
CA GLU A 576 8.40 -13.28 10.46
C GLU A 576 7.50 -13.13 9.23
N TRP A 577 6.33 -13.78 9.22
CA TRP A 577 5.34 -13.64 8.15
C TRP A 577 4.57 -12.33 8.27
N ARG A 578 4.26 -11.92 9.51
CA ARG A 578 3.73 -10.60 9.80
C ARG A 578 4.64 -9.52 9.23
N ARG A 579 5.95 -9.58 9.51
CA ARG A 579 6.95 -8.64 8.98
C ARG A 579 7.09 -8.71 7.47
N ALA A 580 7.04 -9.90 6.88
CA ALA A 580 7.10 -10.04 5.42
C ALA A 580 5.90 -9.33 4.75
N ALA A 581 4.70 -9.46 5.31
CA ALA A 581 3.52 -8.73 4.86
C ALA A 581 3.66 -7.21 5.03
N GLU A 582 4.13 -6.73 6.19
CA GLU A 582 4.38 -5.29 6.41
C GLU A 582 5.38 -4.73 5.38
N ARG A 583 6.49 -5.46 5.12
CA ARG A 583 7.49 -5.07 4.12
C ARG A 583 6.93 -5.05 2.70
N ALA A 584 6.14 -6.05 2.31
CA ALA A 584 5.55 -6.12 0.99
C ALA A 584 4.62 -4.94 0.69
N ILE A 585 3.94 -4.41 1.71
CA ILE A 585 3.14 -3.18 1.60
C ILE A 585 4.05 -1.95 1.53
N SER A 586 4.99 -1.81 2.47
CA SER A 586 5.86 -0.64 2.55
C SER A 586 6.82 -0.51 1.36
N ALA A 587 7.09 -1.59 0.63
CA ALA A 587 7.87 -1.58 -0.61
C ALA A 587 7.22 -0.70 -1.70
N TYR A 588 5.89 -0.54 -1.65
CA TYR A 588 5.11 0.31 -2.55
C TYR A 588 4.63 1.60 -1.88
N GLY A 589 5.12 1.94 -0.68
CA GLY A 589 4.60 3.04 0.14
C GLY A 589 4.59 4.40 -0.56
N GLN A 590 5.62 4.72 -1.36
CA GLN A 590 5.65 5.93 -2.18
C GLN A 590 4.54 5.93 -3.25
N GLN A 591 4.39 4.84 -3.99
CA GLN A 591 3.36 4.74 -5.03
C GLN A 591 1.94 4.73 -4.43
N ILE A 592 1.78 4.16 -3.23
CA ILE A 592 0.52 4.22 -2.49
C ILE A 592 0.22 5.66 -2.05
N ALA A 593 1.22 6.43 -1.63
CA ALA A 593 1.01 7.85 -1.31
C ALA A 593 0.60 8.67 -2.55
N ASP A 594 1.23 8.40 -3.70
CA ASP A 594 0.98 9.12 -4.95
C ASP A 594 -0.35 8.72 -5.62
N TYR A 595 -0.69 7.43 -5.58
CA TYR A 595 -1.85 6.84 -6.28
C TYR A 595 -2.63 5.84 -5.41
N PRO A 596 -3.15 6.24 -4.24
CA PRO A 596 -3.70 5.31 -3.23
C PRO A 596 -4.89 4.48 -3.75
N HIS A 597 -5.68 5.02 -4.68
CA HIS A 597 -6.81 4.34 -5.30
C HIS A 597 -6.42 3.08 -6.10
N ALA A 598 -5.19 3.00 -6.59
CA ALA A 598 -4.68 1.86 -7.36
C ALA A 598 -4.19 0.69 -6.47
N PHE A 599 -4.33 0.79 -5.14
CA PHE A 599 -3.78 -0.17 -4.17
C PHE A 599 -4.83 -0.62 -3.14
N ALA A 600 -6.09 -0.73 -3.54
CA ALA A 600 -7.21 -1.04 -2.65
C ALA A 600 -7.00 -2.35 -1.86
N LYS A 601 -6.46 -3.42 -2.47
CA LYS A 601 -6.13 -4.66 -1.76
C LYS A 601 -5.01 -4.46 -0.74
N SER A 602 -3.97 -3.71 -1.08
CA SER A 602 -2.88 -3.38 -0.14
C SER A 602 -3.41 -2.58 1.05
N LEU A 603 -4.29 -1.61 0.80
CA LEU A 603 -4.94 -0.81 1.85
C LEU A 603 -5.88 -1.64 2.73
N ALA A 604 -6.48 -2.72 2.22
CA ALA A 604 -7.20 -3.69 3.05
C ALA A 604 -6.28 -4.51 3.98
N VAL A 605 -5.02 -4.77 3.58
CA VAL A 605 -4.00 -5.37 4.46
C VAL A 605 -3.53 -4.35 5.52
N VAL A 606 -3.38 -3.08 5.13
CA VAL A 606 -3.12 -1.98 6.06
C VAL A 606 -4.22 -1.89 7.11
N ASP A 607 -5.48 -1.93 6.69
CA ASP A 607 -6.65 -1.98 7.57
C ASP A 607 -6.56 -3.12 8.61
N LEU A 608 -6.22 -4.35 8.18
CA LEU A 608 -6.01 -5.48 9.09
C LEU A 608 -4.96 -5.19 10.17
N PHE A 609 -3.82 -4.59 9.81
CA PHE A 609 -2.77 -4.26 10.77
C PHE A 609 -3.08 -3.08 11.68
N LEU A 610 -3.83 -2.09 11.17
CA LEU A 610 -4.21 -0.90 11.93
C LEU A 610 -5.35 -1.17 12.91
N GLU A 611 -6.34 -1.97 12.52
CA GLU A 611 -7.51 -2.24 13.36
C GLU A 611 -7.35 -3.54 14.17
N GLY A 612 -6.46 -4.42 13.72
CA GLY A 612 -6.16 -5.71 14.33
C GLY A 612 -7.15 -6.81 13.92
N SER A 613 -6.81 -8.05 14.26
CA SER A 613 -7.65 -9.21 14.02
C SER A 613 -8.84 -9.29 14.99
N VAL A 614 -9.91 -9.93 14.53
CA VAL A 614 -10.95 -10.53 15.37
C VAL A 614 -10.79 -12.04 15.29
N GLU A 615 -10.20 -12.63 16.32
CA GLU A 615 -9.90 -14.07 16.36
C GLU A 615 -11.09 -14.83 16.94
N LEU A 616 -11.55 -15.87 16.22
CA LEU A 616 -12.73 -16.64 16.54
C LEU A 616 -12.36 -18.13 16.60
N ALA A 617 -12.51 -18.78 17.76
CA ALA A 617 -12.38 -20.23 17.87
C ALA A 617 -13.76 -20.88 18.03
N LEU A 618 -14.15 -21.70 17.05
CA LEU A 618 -15.39 -22.48 17.06
C LEU A 618 -15.09 -23.93 17.47
N ILE A 619 -15.58 -24.31 18.64
CA ILE A 619 -15.39 -25.64 19.21
C ILE A 619 -16.71 -26.41 19.19
N GLY A 620 -16.77 -27.53 18.48
CA GLY A 620 -17.98 -28.35 18.35
C GLY A 620 -17.91 -29.28 17.14
N ALA A 621 -18.79 -30.28 17.07
CA ALA A 621 -18.81 -31.18 15.93
C ALA A 621 -19.62 -30.58 14.77
N PRO A 622 -19.12 -30.65 13.52
CA PRO A 622 -19.86 -30.20 12.34
C PRO A 622 -21.23 -30.87 12.24
N ARG A 623 -22.24 -30.15 11.72
CA ARG A 623 -23.65 -30.59 11.59
C ARG A 623 -24.43 -30.74 12.90
N GLU A 624 -23.82 -30.56 14.06
CA GLU A 624 -24.58 -30.40 15.31
C GLU A 624 -25.31 -29.06 15.30
N ALA A 625 -26.58 -29.06 15.74
CA ALA A 625 -27.44 -27.89 15.64
C ALA A 625 -26.89 -26.65 16.35
N GLU A 626 -26.26 -26.83 17.52
CA GLU A 626 -25.67 -25.73 18.30
C GLU A 626 -24.43 -25.15 17.63
N TYR A 627 -23.54 -26.01 17.11
CA TYR A 627 -22.35 -25.59 16.35
C TYR A 627 -22.75 -24.86 15.07
N GLU A 628 -23.68 -25.40 14.29
CA GLU A 628 -24.17 -24.77 13.06
C GLU A 628 -24.91 -23.45 13.32
N ALA A 629 -25.52 -23.28 14.50
CA ALA A 629 -26.12 -22.01 14.89
C ALA A 629 -25.05 -20.95 15.17
N LEU A 630 -24.01 -21.28 15.94
CA LEU A 630 -22.88 -20.37 16.19
C LEU A 630 -22.11 -20.03 14.91
N ARG A 631 -21.82 -21.03 14.05
CA ARG A 631 -21.15 -20.83 12.76
C ARG A 631 -21.95 -19.91 11.83
N ARG A 632 -23.27 -20.10 11.74
CA ARG A 632 -24.15 -19.22 10.94
C ARG A 632 -24.17 -17.80 11.48
N GLU A 633 -24.14 -17.62 12.80
CA GLU A 633 -24.08 -16.28 13.37
C GLU A 633 -22.77 -15.58 13.00
N VAL A 634 -21.62 -16.25 13.15
CA VAL A 634 -20.32 -15.73 12.67
C VAL A 634 -20.37 -15.38 11.18
N GLY A 635 -21.01 -16.22 10.37
CA GLY A 635 -21.19 -16.03 8.93
C GLY A 635 -22.08 -14.83 8.56
N ARG A 636 -22.99 -14.43 9.42
CA ARG A 636 -23.95 -13.34 9.17
C ARG A 636 -23.31 -11.95 9.29
N HIS A 637 -22.33 -11.79 10.16
CA HIS A 637 -21.70 -10.49 10.46
C HIS A 637 -20.57 -10.15 9.49
N TYR A 638 -20.49 -8.89 9.07
CA TYR A 638 -19.37 -8.38 8.30
C TYR A 638 -18.14 -8.20 9.20
N LEU A 639 -17.23 -9.18 9.15
CA LEU A 639 -15.98 -9.19 9.90
C LEU A 639 -14.80 -9.24 8.92
N PRO A 640 -14.35 -8.09 8.40
CA PRO A 640 -13.36 -8.03 7.33
C PRO A 640 -11.93 -8.40 7.78
N ASN A 641 -11.66 -8.34 9.08
CA ASN A 641 -10.36 -8.66 9.71
C ASN A 641 -10.44 -9.90 10.62
N ARG A 642 -11.33 -10.84 10.29
CA ARG A 642 -11.51 -12.08 11.05
C ARG A 642 -10.36 -13.06 10.86
N ILE A 643 -10.17 -13.91 11.86
CA ILE A 643 -9.30 -15.10 11.84
C ILE A 643 -10.11 -16.22 12.51
N ILE A 644 -10.51 -17.26 11.77
CA ILE A 644 -11.40 -18.32 12.31
C ILE A 644 -10.65 -19.65 12.43
N ALA A 645 -10.61 -20.22 13.63
CA ALA A 645 -10.13 -21.58 13.86
C ALA A 645 -11.27 -22.50 14.27
N HIS A 646 -11.22 -23.74 13.80
CA HIS A 646 -12.21 -24.78 14.09
C HIS A 646 -11.56 -25.92 14.84
N HIS A 647 -12.31 -26.53 15.74
CA HIS A 647 -11.92 -27.82 16.30
C HIS A 647 -13.14 -28.69 16.56
N ASN A 648 -13.12 -29.88 15.97
CA ASN A 648 -14.07 -30.94 16.24
C ASN A 648 -13.54 -31.85 17.36
N PRO A 649 -14.09 -31.80 18.60
CA PRO A 649 -13.60 -32.61 19.71
C PRO A 649 -13.77 -34.11 19.51
N THR A 650 -14.57 -34.55 18.53
CA THR A 650 -14.74 -35.96 18.19
C THR A 650 -13.57 -36.54 17.38
N GLU A 651 -12.71 -35.68 16.82
CA GLU A 651 -11.53 -36.06 16.04
C GLU A 651 -10.26 -36.16 16.89
N GLY A 652 -10.37 -35.93 18.21
CA GLY A 652 -9.27 -36.05 19.16
C GLY A 652 -8.82 -34.69 19.71
N ASP A 653 -7.52 -34.58 20.00
CA ASP A 653 -6.93 -33.32 20.45
C ASP A 653 -6.88 -32.29 19.31
N PRO A 654 -6.98 -30.98 19.60
CA PRO A 654 -6.89 -29.95 18.58
C PRO A 654 -5.54 -29.96 17.87
N PRO A 655 -5.48 -29.55 16.59
CA PRO A 655 -4.21 -29.26 15.94
C PRO A 655 -3.45 -28.18 16.73
N ASP A 656 -2.11 -28.14 16.58
CA ASP A 656 -1.26 -27.17 17.27
C ASP A 656 -1.35 -25.76 16.65
N PHE A 657 -2.57 -25.23 16.56
CA PHE A 657 -2.83 -23.84 16.20
C PHE A 657 -2.96 -23.00 17.48
N PRO A 658 -2.17 -21.93 17.64
CA PRO A 658 -2.17 -21.06 18.83
C PRO A 658 -3.57 -20.65 19.33
N LEU A 659 -4.48 -20.32 18.41
CA LEU A 659 -5.85 -19.88 18.76
C LEU A 659 -6.70 -20.97 19.44
N LEU A 660 -6.45 -22.25 19.16
CA LEU A 660 -7.19 -23.38 19.72
C LEU A 660 -6.66 -23.84 21.08
N ARG A 661 -5.48 -23.38 21.49
CA ARG A 661 -4.85 -23.82 22.75
C ARG A 661 -5.74 -23.50 23.96
N GLY A 662 -6.08 -24.54 24.70
CA GLY A 662 -6.91 -24.46 25.92
C GLY A 662 -8.39 -24.16 25.68
N LYS A 663 -8.89 -24.28 24.44
CA LYS A 663 -10.30 -24.08 24.09
C LYS A 663 -11.03 -25.43 24.05
N ARG A 664 -12.24 -25.50 24.64
CA ARG A 664 -12.98 -26.75 24.84
C ARG A 664 -14.49 -26.50 24.70
N LEU A 665 -15.28 -27.57 24.70
CA LEU A 665 -16.72 -27.46 24.93
C LEU A 665 -17.02 -26.84 26.30
N VAL A 666 -18.14 -26.13 26.41
CA VAL A 666 -18.62 -25.55 27.68
C VAL A 666 -19.83 -26.35 28.12
N ASP A 667 -19.72 -27.03 29.28
CA ASP A 667 -20.76 -27.93 29.80
C ASP A 667 -21.24 -28.97 28.76
N GLY A 668 -20.32 -29.44 27.92
CA GLY A 668 -20.60 -30.40 26.84
C GLY A 668 -21.24 -29.80 25.58
N ARG A 669 -21.41 -28.49 25.51
CA ARG A 669 -22.02 -27.76 24.39
C ARG A 669 -20.98 -27.09 23.50
N ALA A 670 -21.36 -26.87 22.23
CA ALA A 670 -20.55 -26.11 21.29
C ALA A 670 -20.31 -24.68 21.81
N ALA A 671 -19.11 -24.16 21.58
CA ALA A 671 -18.68 -22.88 22.12
C ALA A 671 -17.94 -22.04 21.08
N LEU A 672 -18.21 -20.73 21.10
CA LEU A 672 -17.47 -19.70 20.39
C LEU A 672 -16.60 -18.93 21.39
N TYR A 673 -15.31 -18.82 21.09
CA TYR A 673 -14.38 -17.95 21.81
C TYR A 673 -14.02 -16.77 20.92
N VAL A 674 -14.19 -15.55 21.42
CA VAL A 674 -13.79 -14.32 20.72
C VAL A 674 -12.55 -13.75 21.42
N CYS A 675 -11.45 -13.67 20.68
CA CYS A 675 -10.14 -13.31 21.17
C CYS A 675 -9.55 -12.11 20.41
N ARG A 676 -8.59 -11.45 21.07
CA ARG A 676 -7.73 -10.42 20.47
C ARG A 676 -6.31 -10.66 20.95
N ASN A 677 -5.37 -10.86 20.04
CA ASN A 677 -3.98 -11.21 20.36
C ASN A 677 -3.91 -12.42 21.32
N PHE A 678 -4.67 -13.47 21.01
CA PHE A 678 -4.78 -14.71 21.80
C PHE A 678 -5.35 -14.57 23.22
N ALA A 679 -5.79 -13.37 23.63
CA ALA A 679 -6.52 -13.13 24.87
C ALA A 679 -8.03 -13.14 24.59
N CYS A 680 -8.76 -14.05 25.23
CA CYS A 680 -10.18 -14.31 24.93
C CYS A 680 -11.12 -13.74 26.00
N GLN A 681 -12.33 -13.39 25.56
CA GLN A 681 -13.46 -13.17 26.46
C GLN A 681 -14.02 -14.49 26.99
N ALA A 682 -15.06 -14.42 27.83
CA ALA A 682 -15.78 -15.62 28.26
C ALA A 682 -16.39 -16.35 27.04
N PRO A 683 -16.38 -17.70 27.01
CA PRO A 683 -16.94 -18.45 25.90
C PRO A 683 -18.44 -18.30 25.79
N ILE A 684 -18.95 -18.34 24.56
CA ILE A 684 -20.36 -18.16 24.23
C ILE A 684 -20.93 -19.46 23.66
N THR A 685 -22.01 -19.96 24.24
CA THR A 685 -22.76 -21.12 23.74
C THR A 685 -24.12 -20.76 23.15
N ASP A 686 -24.56 -19.50 23.33
CA ASP A 686 -25.85 -19.00 22.86
C ASP A 686 -25.67 -18.12 21.62
N PRO A 687 -26.23 -18.49 20.45
CA PRO A 687 -26.15 -17.69 19.23
C PRO A 687 -26.67 -16.26 19.39
N ALA A 688 -27.67 -16.00 20.24
CA ALA A 688 -28.15 -14.63 20.46
C ALA A 688 -27.09 -13.75 21.13
N GLN A 689 -26.33 -14.30 22.09
CA GLN A 689 -25.21 -13.59 22.72
C GLN A 689 -24.04 -13.41 21.74
N ALA A 690 -23.82 -14.37 20.85
CA ALA A 690 -22.83 -14.22 19.78
C ALA A 690 -23.20 -13.07 18.85
N ALA A 691 -24.47 -12.95 18.46
CA ALA A 691 -24.98 -11.85 17.62
C ALA A 691 -24.70 -10.48 18.24
N GLU A 692 -25.06 -10.29 19.51
CA GLU A 692 -24.85 -9.04 20.24
C GLU A 692 -23.35 -8.68 20.36
N LEU A 693 -22.50 -9.66 20.65
CA LEU A 693 -21.07 -9.43 20.78
C LEU A 693 -20.43 -9.07 19.44
N LEU A 694 -20.80 -9.78 18.37
CA LEU A 694 -20.22 -9.58 17.04
C LEU A 694 -20.68 -8.26 16.41
N ASP A 695 -21.92 -7.82 16.64
CA ASP A 695 -22.38 -6.47 16.28
C ASP A 695 -21.53 -5.39 16.98
N GLY A 696 -21.22 -5.59 18.26
CA GLY A 696 -20.35 -4.69 19.03
C GLY A 696 -18.89 -4.74 18.59
N ALA A 697 -18.37 -5.91 18.24
CA ALA A 697 -17.00 -6.10 17.75
C ALA A 697 -16.80 -5.51 16.35
N ALA A 698 -17.84 -5.56 15.50
CA ALA A 698 -17.87 -4.91 14.20
C ALA A 698 -17.85 -3.38 14.35
N ARG A 699 -18.50 -2.80 15.37
CA ARG A 699 -18.63 -1.34 15.57
C ARG A 699 -17.55 -0.68 16.44
N ARG A 700 -16.78 -1.44 17.23
CA ARG A 700 -15.75 -0.90 18.13
C ARG A 700 -14.35 -0.92 17.48
N GLY A 701 -13.94 0.20 16.87
CA GLY A 701 -12.53 0.62 16.85
C GLY A 701 -12.27 1.47 18.11
N PRO A 702 -11.19 1.26 18.90
CA PRO A 702 -9.80 1.30 18.42
C PRO A 702 -8.88 0.22 19.05
N GLY A 703 -8.04 -0.43 18.24
CA GLY A 703 -7.18 -1.54 18.71
C GLY A 703 -5.72 -1.52 18.26
N GLY A 704 -5.36 -0.87 17.16
CA GLY A 704 -3.96 -0.73 16.78
C GLY A 704 -3.28 0.37 17.57
N LYS A 705 -2.18 0.03 18.25
CA LYS A 705 -1.22 1.02 18.78
C LYS A 705 -0.45 1.76 17.67
N ARG A 706 -0.67 1.38 16.39
CA ARG A 706 0.09 1.86 15.22
C ARG A 706 -0.84 2.67 14.30
N SER A 707 -0.35 3.82 13.84
CA SER A 707 -1.03 4.67 12.84
C SER A 707 -0.64 4.34 11.40
N ALA A 708 0.42 3.54 11.21
CA ALA A 708 0.93 3.09 9.93
C ALA A 708 1.60 1.70 10.00
N VAL A 709 1.65 1.02 8.86
CA VAL A 709 2.33 -0.24 8.58
C VAL A 709 3.63 0.08 7.84
N GLY A 710 4.77 -0.33 8.39
CA GLY A 710 6.08 0.18 7.98
C GLY A 710 7.21 -0.76 8.35
N SER A 711 8.28 -0.79 7.55
CA SER A 711 9.59 -1.32 8.00
C SER A 711 10.24 -0.33 8.98
N PHE A 712 9.79 -0.33 10.24
CA PHE A 712 10.41 0.49 11.28
C PHE A 712 11.78 -0.08 11.68
N LEU A 713 12.77 0.79 11.87
CA LEU A 713 14.04 0.41 12.47
C LEU A 713 13.79 0.07 13.95
N HIS A 714 14.06 -1.20 14.27
CA HIS A 714 13.95 -1.71 15.63
C HIS A 714 15.03 -1.15 16.56
N GLY A 715 14.65 -0.96 17.82
CA GLY A 715 15.54 -0.53 18.89
C GLY A 715 15.79 0.97 18.94
N SER A 716 16.74 1.34 19.80
CA SER A 716 17.10 2.73 20.12
C SER A 716 18.62 2.83 20.27
N ALA A 717 19.15 4.05 20.37
CA ALA A 717 20.54 4.28 20.76
C ALA A 717 20.85 3.57 22.08
N THR A 718 22.01 2.92 22.16
CA THR A 718 22.48 2.22 23.36
C THR A 718 23.85 2.74 23.80
N GLU A 719 24.19 2.55 25.07
CA GLU A 719 25.52 2.87 25.60
C GLU A 719 26.62 2.14 24.81
N ALA A 720 26.43 0.84 24.58
CA ALA A 720 27.38 0.02 23.81
C ALA A 720 27.50 0.49 22.36
N GLY A 721 26.38 0.74 21.68
CA GLY A 721 26.34 1.17 20.28
C GLY A 721 26.98 2.54 20.07
N THR A 722 26.57 3.54 20.86
CA THR A 722 27.13 4.90 20.76
C THR A 722 28.61 4.95 21.15
N THR A 723 29.05 4.13 22.11
CA THR A 723 30.47 4.00 22.46
C THR A 723 31.28 3.31 21.36
N ALA A 724 30.74 2.28 20.72
CA ALA A 724 31.37 1.61 19.59
C ALA A 724 31.53 2.57 18.39
N TYR A 725 30.51 3.38 18.12
CA TYR A 725 30.57 4.43 17.12
C TYR A 725 31.68 5.44 17.43
N ALA A 726 31.74 5.97 18.66
CA ALA A 726 32.78 6.90 19.07
C ALA A 726 34.20 6.31 18.91
N LYS A 727 34.38 5.02 19.26
CA LYS A 727 35.65 4.30 19.07
C LYS A 727 36.04 4.18 17.58
N ARG A 728 35.08 3.96 16.68
CA ARG A 728 35.31 3.89 15.22
C ARG A 728 35.89 5.19 14.67
N PHE A 729 35.60 6.32 15.29
CA PHE A 729 36.08 7.64 14.88
C PHE A 729 37.07 8.26 15.87
N ALA A 730 37.75 7.48 16.72
CA ALA A 730 38.82 8.03 17.55
C ALA A 730 39.95 8.60 16.65
N PRO A 731 40.54 9.77 16.97
CA PRO A 731 40.48 10.51 18.24
C PRO A 731 39.49 11.72 18.24
N LEU A 732 38.38 11.68 17.51
CA LEU A 732 37.39 12.77 17.53
C LEU A 732 36.80 13.02 18.94
N ASN A 733 36.35 14.24 19.21
CA ASN A 733 35.74 14.64 20.48
C ASN A 733 34.32 14.09 20.66
N TYR A 734 34.20 13.15 21.58
CA TYR A 734 32.94 12.64 22.10
C TYR A 734 32.83 12.86 23.61
N GLY A 735 31.62 12.87 24.14
CA GLY A 735 31.36 12.95 25.56
C GLY A 735 30.01 12.38 25.96
N PRO A 736 29.74 12.25 27.27
CA PRO A 736 28.46 11.76 27.75
C PRO A 736 27.33 12.75 27.45
N LEU A 737 26.17 12.24 27.08
CA LEU A 737 24.94 13.00 26.96
C LEU A 737 24.20 13.00 28.32
N GLY A 738 24.69 13.78 29.27
CA GLY A 738 24.18 13.79 30.65
C GLY A 738 24.20 12.39 31.28
N ALA A 739 23.15 12.06 32.05
CA ALA A 739 22.96 10.75 32.68
C ALA A 739 22.14 9.76 31.81
N THR A 740 22.11 9.93 30.49
CA THR A 740 21.41 8.99 29.59
C THR A 740 22.18 7.67 29.37
N GLY A 741 23.47 7.64 29.70
CA GLY A 741 24.40 6.55 29.34
C GLY A 741 24.88 6.60 27.88
N LEU A 742 24.36 7.53 27.06
CA LEU A 742 24.72 7.65 25.64
C LEU A 742 25.97 8.51 25.46
N THR A 743 26.81 8.15 24.48
CA THR A 743 27.98 8.92 24.07
C THR A 743 27.68 9.70 22.78
N THR A 744 27.84 11.02 22.79
CA THR A 744 27.56 11.90 21.64
C THR A 744 28.83 12.61 21.16
N SER A 745 28.92 12.84 19.85
CA SER A 745 29.86 13.80 19.27
C SER A 745 29.58 15.20 19.82
N LYS A 746 30.62 16.03 19.95
CA LYS A 746 30.46 17.44 20.40
C LYS A 746 29.72 18.33 19.40
N LEU A 747 29.60 17.89 18.14
CA LEU A 747 28.75 18.48 17.13
C LEU A 747 27.66 17.50 16.69
N GLY A 748 26.45 18.00 16.53
CA GLY A 748 25.28 17.28 16.08
C GLY A 748 24.67 17.91 14.82
N PHE A 749 23.89 17.11 14.10
CA PHE A 749 23.22 17.53 12.87
C PHE A 749 21.86 18.16 13.19
N GLY A 750 21.69 19.45 12.91
CA GLY A 750 20.43 20.17 13.10
C GLY A 750 19.55 20.19 11.84
N GLY A 751 18.33 19.68 11.94
CA GLY A 751 17.38 19.50 10.84
C GLY A 751 16.58 20.75 10.43
N TYR A 752 16.91 21.94 10.95
CA TYR A 752 16.14 23.14 10.60
C TYR A 752 16.37 23.59 9.14
N ARG A 753 15.30 23.55 8.35
CA ARG A 753 15.29 23.71 6.89
C ARG A 753 16.10 22.62 6.17
N ILE A 754 15.86 21.39 6.60
CA ILE A 754 16.24 20.15 5.93
C ILE A 754 14.92 19.46 5.57
N ASP A 755 14.85 18.89 4.39
CA ASP A 755 13.69 18.20 3.84
C ASP A 755 14.12 16.98 3.02
N ASP A 756 13.15 16.15 2.67
CA ASP A 756 13.28 14.95 1.87
C ASP A 756 13.14 15.21 0.36
N GLU A 757 12.81 16.44 -0.05
CA GLU A 757 12.63 16.84 -1.45
C GLU A 757 13.95 17.33 -2.09
N THR A 758 14.94 17.73 -1.28
CA THR A 758 16.24 18.23 -1.76
C THR A 758 17.32 17.15 -1.61
N PRO A 759 17.88 16.61 -2.72
CA PRO A 759 18.90 15.55 -2.68
C PRO A 759 20.14 15.92 -1.83
N GLU A 760 20.60 17.16 -1.91
CA GLU A 760 21.78 17.65 -1.17
C GLU A 760 21.62 17.54 0.34
N HIS A 761 20.40 17.64 0.86
CA HIS A 761 20.10 17.49 2.28
C HIS A 761 20.34 16.06 2.75
N THR A 762 19.88 15.08 1.98
CA THR A 762 20.07 13.65 2.23
C THR A 762 21.57 13.30 2.18
N GLU A 763 22.28 13.81 1.18
CA GLU A 763 23.73 13.63 1.04
C GLU A 763 24.52 14.24 2.20
N ALA A 764 24.11 15.42 2.67
CA ALA A 764 24.75 16.09 3.80
C ALA A 764 24.57 15.29 5.11
N LEU A 765 23.37 14.79 5.38
CA LEU A 765 23.13 13.95 6.56
C LEU A 765 23.92 12.63 6.48
N GLU A 766 23.92 11.97 5.32
CA GLU A 766 24.74 10.77 5.08
C GLU A 766 26.23 11.06 5.32
N GLN A 767 26.74 12.17 4.77
CA GLN A 767 28.13 12.59 4.97
C GLN A 767 28.43 12.81 6.46
N ALA A 768 27.53 13.45 7.21
CA ALA A 768 27.74 13.71 8.64
C ALA A 768 27.84 12.42 9.45
N LEU A 769 26.94 11.47 9.21
CA LEU A 769 26.96 10.13 9.83
C LEU A 769 28.17 9.29 9.40
N ARG A 770 28.71 9.51 8.22
CA ARG A 770 29.95 8.81 7.80
C ARG A 770 31.22 9.40 8.41
N HIS A 771 31.15 10.61 8.98
CA HIS A 771 32.32 11.37 9.46
C HIS A 771 32.25 11.70 10.96
N GLY A 772 31.55 10.87 11.74
CA GLY A 772 31.62 10.93 13.19
C GLY A 772 30.64 11.90 13.86
N CYS A 773 29.57 12.32 13.18
CA CYS A 773 28.40 12.91 13.84
C CYS A 773 27.44 11.78 14.21
N ASN A 774 27.00 11.65 15.47
CA ASN A 774 26.03 10.61 15.86
C ASN A 774 24.81 11.13 16.61
N LEU A 775 24.59 12.44 16.66
CA LEU A 775 23.38 13.03 17.21
C LEU A 775 22.69 13.86 16.14
N ILE A 776 21.41 13.53 15.90
CA ILE A 776 20.54 14.20 14.94
C ILE A 776 19.41 14.87 15.71
N ASP A 777 19.13 16.12 15.38
CA ASP A 777 18.09 16.94 15.98
C ASP A 777 17.09 17.37 14.90
N THR A 778 15.85 16.90 14.97
CA THR A 778 14.77 17.21 14.02
C THR A 778 13.48 17.61 14.76
N SER A 779 12.37 17.87 14.07
CA SER A 779 11.11 18.34 14.69
C SER A 779 9.93 18.14 13.75
N THR A 780 8.73 17.91 14.29
CA THR A 780 7.51 17.72 13.49
C THR A 780 7.15 18.93 12.61
N ASN A 781 7.57 20.13 13.00
CA ASN A 781 7.34 21.37 12.26
C ASN A 781 8.47 21.79 11.31
N TYR A 782 9.61 21.09 11.30
CA TYR A 782 10.69 21.43 10.38
C TYR A 782 10.34 20.96 8.98
N MET A 783 10.08 21.92 8.09
CA MET A 783 9.60 21.66 6.72
C MET A 783 8.35 20.77 6.71
N ASP A 784 7.42 21.01 7.65
CA ASP A 784 6.19 20.23 7.81
C ASP A 784 6.42 18.70 7.88
N GLY A 785 7.44 18.30 8.65
CA GLY A 785 7.85 16.91 8.84
C GLY A 785 8.85 16.39 7.80
N GLY A 786 9.20 17.18 6.77
CA GLY A 786 10.20 16.79 5.77
C GLY A 786 11.57 16.48 6.37
N SER A 787 11.96 17.17 7.45
CA SER A 787 13.20 16.84 8.15
C SER A 787 13.17 15.45 8.77
N GLU A 788 12.05 15.02 9.36
CA GLU A 788 11.92 13.69 9.96
C GLU A 788 11.95 12.59 8.90
N ARG A 789 11.28 12.81 7.77
CA ARG A 789 11.31 11.89 6.62
C ARG A 789 12.70 11.74 6.03
N CYS A 790 13.44 12.85 5.87
CA CYS A 790 14.83 12.85 5.43
C CYS A 790 15.72 12.02 6.38
N VAL A 791 15.57 12.21 7.69
CA VAL A 791 16.31 11.46 8.71
C VAL A 791 15.99 9.96 8.64
N GLY A 792 14.70 9.60 8.60
CA GLY A 792 14.28 8.20 8.52
C GLY A 792 14.81 7.50 7.27
N ALA A 793 14.72 8.15 6.11
CA ALA A 793 15.23 7.63 4.84
C ALA A 793 16.74 7.35 4.89
N VAL A 794 17.55 8.30 5.42
CA VAL A 794 19.00 8.11 5.54
C VAL A 794 19.36 7.01 6.52
N LEU A 795 18.72 6.96 7.70
CA LEU A 795 18.98 5.89 8.67
C LEU A 795 18.61 4.52 8.13
N GLY A 796 17.46 4.41 7.46
CA GLY A 796 17.02 3.18 6.81
C GLY A 796 18.01 2.71 5.74
N LYS A 797 18.45 3.62 4.85
CA LYS A 797 19.45 3.35 3.81
C LYS A 797 20.76 2.84 4.40
N LEU A 798 21.33 3.54 5.37
CA LEU A 798 22.63 3.18 5.95
C LEU A 798 22.60 1.89 6.77
N THR A 799 21.47 1.60 7.41
CA THR A 799 21.26 0.36 8.17
C THR A 799 21.11 -0.84 7.25
N ARG A 800 20.31 -0.74 6.17
CA ARG A 800 20.21 -1.79 5.14
C ARG A 800 21.54 -2.08 4.46
N ALA A 801 22.36 -1.04 4.23
CA ALA A 801 23.70 -1.19 3.69
C ALA A 801 24.72 -1.78 4.68
N GLY A 802 24.34 -2.03 5.95
CA GLY A 802 25.23 -2.54 7.00
C GLY A 802 26.32 -1.56 7.44
N THR A 803 26.27 -0.30 7.00
CA THR A 803 27.28 0.73 7.28
C THR A 803 27.06 1.45 8.62
N LEU A 804 25.86 1.34 9.17
CA LEU A 804 25.43 1.96 10.41
C LEU A 804 24.48 0.99 11.13
N ARG A 805 24.49 0.95 12.47
CA ARG A 805 23.44 0.26 13.24
C ARG A 805 22.58 1.29 13.96
N ARG A 806 21.26 1.04 14.09
CA ARG A 806 20.32 1.94 14.77
C ARG A 806 20.77 2.34 16.19
N GLU A 807 21.39 1.40 16.91
CA GLU A 807 21.94 1.59 18.25
C GLU A 807 23.12 2.58 18.35
N GLU A 808 23.74 2.95 17.23
CA GLU A 808 24.91 3.82 17.17
C GLU A 808 24.56 5.32 17.12
N VAL A 809 23.34 5.67 16.73
CA VAL A 809 22.92 7.06 16.44
C VAL A 809 21.79 7.49 17.36
N ILE A 810 21.90 8.71 17.88
CA ILE A 810 20.95 9.36 18.77
C ILE A 810 20.04 10.26 17.94
N VAL A 811 18.73 10.00 17.98
CA VAL A 811 17.70 10.78 17.30
C VAL A 811 16.89 11.56 18.32
N VAL A 812 16.91 12.88 18.20
CA VAL A 812 16.14 13.83 18.99
C VAL A 812 15.06 14.45 18.10
N SER A 813 13.79 14.31 18.46
CA SER A 813 12.70 15.06 17.81
C SER A 813 11.93 15.90 18.83
N LYS A 814 11.16 16.88 18.35
CA LYS A 814 10.31 17.74 19.19
C LYS A 814 8.88 17.79 18.71
N ILE A 815 7.98 17.92 19.68
CA ILE A 815 6.53 17.98 19.49
C ILE A 815 5.93 19.16 20.27
N GLY A 816 4.70 19.54 19.92
CA GLY A 816 3.92 20.59 20.60
C GLY A 816 3.63 21.84 19.76
N TYR A 817 4.27 21.96 18.59
CA TYR A 817 4.03 23.03 17.63
C TYR A 817 2.84 22.70 16.71
N VAL A 818 1.99 23.69 16.44
CA VAL A 818 0.80 23.54 15.57
C VAL A 818 0.96 24.51 14.39
N GLN A 819 1.48 23.98 13.28
CA GLN A 819 1.76 24.65 12.00
C GLN A 819 1.55 23.65 10.86
N GLY A 820 1.45 24.14 9.61
CA GLY A 820 1.28 23.28 8.44
C GLY A 820 0.07 22.36 8.56
N GLN A 821 0.24 21.08 8.27
CA GLN A 821 -0.82 20.06 8.39
C GLN A 821 -1.43 19.98 9.79
N ASN A 822 -0.65 20.21 10.85
CA ASN A 822 -1.17 20.20 12.23
C ASN A 822 -2.15 21.35 12.48
N LEU A 823 -1.93 22.50 11.84
CA LEU A 823 -2.82 23.64 11.94
C LEU A 823 -4.14 23.37 11.21
N GLU A 824 -4.09 22.76 10.03
CA GLU A 824 -5.28 22.35 9.28
C GLU A 824 -6.14 21.36 10.07
N LEU A 825 -5.51 20.35 10.69
CA LEU A 825 -6.19 19.41 11.56
C LEU A 825 -6.85 20.09 12.77
N ALA A 826 -6.11 20.97 13.45
CA ALA A 826 -6.63 21.71 14.61
C ALA A 826 -7.82 22.61 14.21
N GLN A 827 -7.75 23.27 13.06
CA GLN A 827 -8.83 24.10 12.51
C GLN A 827 -10.06 23.26 12.12
N LYS A 828 -9.85 22.10 11.50
CA LYS A 828 -10.93 21.16 11.17
C LYS A 828 -11.67 20.69 12.42
N ARG A 829 -10.92 20.28 13.45
CA ARG A 829 -11.52 19.85 14.73
C ARG A 829 -12.25 20.97 15.45
N GLU A 830 -11.77 22.21 15.37
CA GLU A 830 -12.51 23.38 15.85
C GLU A 830 -13.82 23.59 15.08
N ALA A 831 -13.81 23.41 13.75
CA ALA A 831 -15.01 23.52 12.92
C ALA A 831 -16.05 22.41 13.23
N GLU A 832 -15.59 21.26 13.73
CA GLU A 832 -16.41 20.12 14.18
C GLU A 832 -16.82 20.19 15.66
N ASP A 833 -16.60 21.32 16.34
CA ASP A 833 -16.87 21.54 17.78
C ASP A 833 -16.14 20.53 18.71
N ARG A 834 -14.95 20.08 18.30
CA ARG A 834 -14.10 19.11 19.03
C ARG A 834 -12.63 19.58 19.18
N PRO A 835 -12.38 20.82 19.67
CA PRO A 835 -11.03 21.36 19.77
C PRO A 835 -10.13 20.56 20.72
N PHE A 836 -8.83 20.57 20.46
CA PHE A 836 -7.86 20.09 21.45
C PHE A 836 -7.89 20.99 22.69
N PRO A 837 -7.91 20.41 23.91
CA PRO A 837 -7.86 21.19 25.13
C PRO A 837 -6.59 22.04 25.22
N GLU A 838 -6.70 23.18 25.90
CA GLU A 838 -5.55 24.01 26.28
C GLU A 838 -4.72 24.59 25.11
N MET A 839 -5.25 24.59 23.88
CA MET A 839 -4.64 25.18 22.68
C MET A 839 -4.32 26.67 22.85
N VAL A 840 -3.10 27.07 22.48
CA VAL A 840 -2.61 28.46 22.54
C VAL A 840 -2.44 29.01 21.13
N LYS A 841 -3.06 30.15 20.83
CA LYS A 841 -3.00 30.84 19.54
C LYS A 841 -2.18 32.11 19.70
N TYR A 842 -0.85 31.97 19.70
CA TYR A 842 0.07 33.06 19.99
C TYR A 842 0.14 34.08 18.84
N MET A 843 0.16 33.63 17.58
CA MET A 843 0.13 34.49 16.39
C MET A 843 -0.50 33.76 15.20
N ASP A 844 -0.90 34.51 14.17
CA ASP A 844 -1.49 33.94 12.96
C ASP A 844 -0.53 32.91 12.32
N GLY A 845 -1.07 31.73 12.02
CA GLY A 845 -0.31 30.62 11.44
C GLY A 845 0.64 29.89 12.41
N CYS A 846 0.63 30.22 13.70
CA CYS A 846 1.49 29.57 14.70
C CYS A 846 0.75 29.35 16.02
N TRP A 847 0.23 28.14 16.21
CA TRP A 847 -0.42 27.71 17.44
C TRP A 847 0.50 26.76 18.24
N HIS A 848 0.14 26.47 19.47
CA HIS A 848 0.89 25.59 20.37
C HIS A 848 -0.05 24.77 21.26
N CYS A 849 0.25 23.49 21.43
CA CYS A 849 -0.51 22.61 22.31
C CYS A 849 0.42 21.56 22.93
N ILE A 850 0.34 21.41 24.26
CA ILE A 850 1.08 20.38 25.01
C ILE A 850 0.14 19.44 25.75
N TYR A 851 -1.12 19.38 25.34
CA TYR A 851 -2.09 18.49 25.93
C TYR A 851 -1.83 17.03 25.50
N PRO A 852 -1.98 16.02 26.38
CA PRO A 852 -1.61 14.64 26.09
C PRO A 852 -2.23 14.01 24.84
N GLU A 853 -3.47 14.37 24.48
CA GLU A 853 -4.13 13.90 23.25
C GLU A 853 -3.36 14.35 22.01
N PHE A 854 -3.04 15.65 21.91
CA PHE A 854 -2.28 16.21 20.80
C PHE A 854 -0.84 15.71 20.77
N LEU A 855 -0.17 15.62 21.93
CA LEU A 855 1.20 15.10 22.01
C LEU A 855 1.32 13.64 21.56
N ARG A 856 0.28 12.82 21.82
CA ARG A 856 0.21 11.45 21.32
C ARG A 856 0.18 11.40 19.80
N GLU A 857 -0.74 12.14 19.18
CA GLU A 857 -0.84 12.21 17.72
C GLU A 857 0.47 12.69 17.08
N GLN A 858 1.11 13.71 17.66
CA GLN A 858 2.41 14.20 17.18
C GLN A 858 3.54 13.17 17.31
N LEU A 859 3.60 12.45 18.42
CA LEU A 859 4.63 11.42 18.63
C LEU A 859 4.45 10.25 17.65
N GLU A 860 3.23 9.80 17.42
CA GLU A 860 2.92 8.72 16.47
C GLU A 860 3.31 9.11 15.04
N LEU A 861 3.02 10.35 14.63
CA LEU A 861 3.45 10.89 13.33
C LEU A 861 4.98 10.99 13.23
N SER A 862 5.64 11.43 14.31
CA SER A 862 7.10 11.53 14.37
C SER A 862 7.77 10.17 14.18
N LEU A 863 7.34 9.13 14.92
CA LEU A 863 7.86 7.76 14.78
C LEU A 863 7.64 7.21 13.37
N THR A 864 6.49 7.51 12.76
CA THR A 864 6.15 7.13 11.38
C THR A 864 7.08 7.79 10.38
N ARG A 865 7.24 9.11 10.43
CA ARG A 865 8.11 9.87 9.52
C ARG A 865 9.58 9.46 9.67
N LEU A 866 10.02 9.24 10.90
CA LEU A 866 11.38 8.76 11.22
C LEU A 866 11.60 7.29 10.87
N GLN A 867 10.54 6.51 10.67
CA GLN A 867 10.59 5.06 10.48
C GLN A 867 11.34 4.35 11.61
N ILE A 868 11.12 4.73 12.87
CA ILE A 868 11.71 4.10 14.06
C ILE A 868 10.63 3.68 15.06
N GLU A 869 10.85 2.58 15.78
CA GLU A 869 9.91 2.15 16.83
C GLU A 869 10.04 2.95 18.12
N THR A 870 11.27 3.35 18.44
CA THR A 870 11.60 4.08 19.66
C THR A 870 12.42 5.31 19.32
N LEU A 871 11.91 6.48 19.73
CA LEU A 871 12.63 7.74 19.66
C LEU A 871 13.56 7.89 20.87
N ASP A 872 14.83 8.25 20.66
CA ASP A 872 15.80 8.29 21.76
C ASP A 872 15.51 9.43 22.72
N VAL A 873 15.15 10.60 22.19
CA VAL A 873 14.77 11.77 22.99
C VAL A 873 13.60 12.50 22.34
N CYS A 874 12.53 12.70 23.10
CA CYS A 874 11.42 13.58 22.71
C CYS A 874 11.45 14.88 23.52
N LEU A 875 11.49 16.05 22.85
CA LEU A 875 11.46 17.34 23.51
C LEU A 875 10.10 18.03 23.36
N LEU A 876 9.63 18.74 24.39
CA LEU A 876 8.60 19.76 24.21
C LEU A 876 9.21 20.97 23.53
N HIS A 877 8.65 21.37 22.40
CA HIS A 877 9.19 22.44 21.58
C HIS A 877 8.65 23.79 22.04
N ASN A 878 9.49 24.61 22.67
CA ASN A 878 9.22 26.00 23.10
C ASN A 878 7.88 26.16 23.86
N PRO A 879 7.67 25.42 24.97
CA PRO A 879 6.42 25.50 25.72
C PRO A 879 6.16 26.90 26.30
N GLU A 880 7.18 27.76 26.40
CA GLU A 880 7.06 29.15 26.86
C GLU A 880 6.05 30.01 26.08
N TYR A 881 5.59 29.61 24.89
CA TYR A 881 4.54 30.35 24.17
C TYR A 881 3.24 30.50 24.95
N PHE A 882 2.99 29.63 25.93
CA PHE A 882 1.91 29.85 26.89
C PHE A 882 2.12 31.12 27.73
N LEU A 883 3.34 31.36 28.21
CA LEU A 883 3.70 32.57 28.95
C LEU A 883 3.67 33.80 28.03
N SER A 884 4.12 33.64 26.78
CA SER A 884 4.05 34.69 25.76
C SER A 884 2.60 35.10 25.46
N ASP A 885 1.68 34.14 25.33
CA ASP A 885 0.23 34.41 25.15
C ASP A 885 -0.38 35.08 26.38
N ALA A 886 -0.06 34.60 27.58
CA ALA A 886 -0.54 35.18 28.84
C ALA A 886 -0.10 36.65 28.98
N LYS A 887 1.18 36.94 28.64
CA LYS A 887 1.74 38.30 28.60
C LYS A 887 1.06 39.16 27.54
N ALA A 888 0.94 38.67 26.31
CA ALA A 888 0.34 39.41 25.18
C ALA A 888 -1.13 39.76 25.44
N ARG A 889 -1.89 38.85 26.04
CA ARG A 889 -3.32 39.03 26.37
C ARG A 889 -3.57 39.65 27.74
N ARG A 890 -2.52 40.02 28.49
CA ARG A 890 -2.58 40.54 29.88
C ARG A 890 -3.46 39.68 30.81
N ARG A 891 -3.34 38.35 30.71
CA ARG A 891 -4.15 37.39 31.47
C ARG A 891 -3.53 37.13 32.84
N GLY A 892 -4.15 37.68 33.88
CA GLY A 892 -3.84 37.36 35.28
C GLY A 892 -2.52 37.93 35.80
N ASP A 893 -2.18 37.52 37.02
CA ASP A 893 -0.89 37.81 37.65
C ASP A 893 0.23 36.95 37.04
N PRO A 894 1.45 37.50 36.77
CA PRO A 894 2.54 36.76 36.15
C PRO A 894 2.96 35.49 36.88
N GLU A 895 2.93 35.45 38.22
CA GLU A 895 3.26 34.23 38.96
C GLU A 895 2.16 33.18 38.82
N SER A 896 0.89 33.59 38.84
CA SER A 896 -0.22 32.65 38.58
C SER A 896 -0.14 32.04 37.17
N ALA A 897 0.21 32.82 36.15
CA ALA A 897 0.43 32.31 34.80
C ALA A 897 1.61 31.32 34.76
N ARG A 898 2.66 31.58 35.54
CA ARG A 898 3.83 30.71 35.66
C ARG A 898 3.52 29.40 36.40
N ASP A 899 2.72 29.45 37.46
CA ASP A 899 2.28 28.26 38.19
C ASP A 899 1.42 27.36 37.29
N GLU A 900 0.50 27.96 36.54
CA GLU A 900 -0.31 27.25 35.55
C GLU A 900 0.55 26.63 34.44
N PHE A 901 1.56 27.35 33.94
CA PHE A 901 2.53 26.82 32.98
C PHE A 901 3.24 25.55 33.49
N TYR A 902 3.76 25.56 34.72
CA TYR A 902 4.43 24.38 35.28
C TYR A 902 3.45 23.24 35.62
N ARG A 903 2.19 23.54 35.96
CA ARG A 903 1.13 22.53 36.06
C ARG A 903 0.94 21.81 34.73
N ARG A 904 0.87 22.55 33.62
CA ARG A 904 0.73 21.98 32.27
C ARG A 904 1.95 21.14 31.87
N LEU A 905 3.16 21.64 32.15
CA LEU A 905 4.39 20.87 31.95
C LEU A 905 4.36 19.54 32.72
N ARG A 906 3.91 19.54 33.98
CA ARG A 906 3.77 18.32 34.76
C ARG A 906 2.84 17.31 34.09
N VAL A 907 1.70 17.75 33.56
CA VAL A 907 0.76 16.89 32.81
C VAL A 907 1.42 16.31 31.56
N ALA A 908 2.13 17.13 30.78
CA ALA A 908 2.88 16.67 29.61
C ALA A 908 4.01 15.70 29.99
N PHE A 909 4.68 15.90 31.12
CA PHE A 909 5.71 14.99 31.61
C PHE A 909 5.13 13.65 32.08
N THR A 910 3.96 13.64 32.71
CA THR A 910 3.25 12.38 33.01
C THR A 910 2.92 11.61 31.73
N PHE A 911 2.54 12.31 30.66
CA PHE A 911 2.39 11.68 29.34
C PHE A 911 3.72 11.06 28.86
N PHE A 912 4.85 11.76 28.93
CA PHE A 912 6.14 11.18 28.53
C PHE A 912 6.59 10.00 29.39
N GLU A 913 6.40 10.03 30.70
CA GLU A 913 6.72 8.88 31.56
C GLU A 913 5.93 7.63 31.17
N ASN A 914 4.66 7.81 30.77
CA ASN A 914 3.86 6.72 30.21
C ASN A 914 4.44 6.22 28.88
N GLN A 915 4.90 7.13 28.01
CA GLN A 915 5.54 6.76 26.74
C GLN A 915 6.88 6.02 26.94
N VAL A 916 7.66 6.40 27.96
CA VAL A 916 8.86 5.66 28.36
C VAL A 916 8.51 4.25 28.81
N THR A 917 7.46 4.11 29.63
CA THR A 917 7.01 2.81 30.14
C THR A 917 6.56 1.87 29.01
N VAL A 918 5.92 2.42 27.97
CA VAL A 918 5.48 1.65 26.79
C VAL A 918 6.63 1.44 25.79
N GLY A 919 7.74 2.18 25.91
CA GLY A 919 8.93 2.04 25.09
C GLY A 919 8.90 2.83 23.77
N THR A 920 7.97 3.77 23.60
CA THR A 920 7.91 4.63 22.39
C THR A 920 8.97 5.74 22.42
N ILE A 921 9.43 6.13 23.61
CA ILE A 921 10.58 7.03 23.81
C ILE A 921 11.53 6.48 24.88
N ARG A 922 12.82 6.84 24.85
CA ARG A 922 13.78 6.49 25.93
C ARG A 922 13.89 7.58 26.97
N TRP A 923 14.01 8.83 26.52
CA TRP A 923 14.17 10.01 27.37
C TRP A 923 13.30 11.15 26.87
N TYR A 924 13.05 12.13 27.72
CA TYR A 924 12.39 13.36 27.30
C TYR A 924 13.08 14.61 27.85
N GLY A 925 12.65 15.76 27.34
CA GLY A 925 13.24 17.05 27.70
C GLY A 925 12.41 18.23 27.23
N VAL A 926 13.00 19.41 27.29
CA VAL A 926 12.40 20.67 26.81
C VAL A 926 13.39 21.39 25.93
N SER A 927 12.91 21.90 24.79
CA SER A 927 13.57 22.99 24.05
C SER A 927 12.95 24.29 24.51
N SER A 928 13.73 25.19 25.10
CA SER A 928 13.22 26.49 25.54
C SER A 928 14.19 27.61 25.18
N ASN A 929 13.68 28.63 24.48
CA ASN A 929 14.46 29.83 24.16
C ASN A 929 14.64 30.73 25.38
N THR A 930 13.74 30.66 26.35
CA THR A 930 13.72 31.55 27.53
C THR A 930 14.30 30.91 28.79
N ALA A 931 14.85 29.69 28.68
CA ALA A 931 15.60 29.05 29.77
C ALA A 931 16.91 29.78 30.11
N VAL A 932 17.33 30.73 29.28
CA VAL A 932 18.52 31.58 29.46
C VAL A 932 18.15 33.03 29.80
N SER A 933 16.85 33.37 29.85
CA SER A 933 16.37 34.71 30.19
C SER A 933 16.54 35.01 31.69
N PRO A 934 16.72 36.29 32.09
CA PRO A 934 16.76 36.67 33.50
C PRO A 934 15.50 36.21 34.25
N ALA A 935 15.62 35.79 35.51
CA ALA A 935 14.49 35.25 36.28
C ALA A 935 13.30 36.24 36.44
N ALA A 936 13.54 37.55 36.31
CA ALA A 936 12.51 38.58 36.36
C ALA A 936 11.70 38.72 35.06
N ASP A 937 12.13 38.11 33.95
CA ASP A 937 11.39 38.13 32.69
C ASP A 937 10.09 37.30 32.86
N PRO A 938 8.91 37.87 32.55
CA PRO A 938 7.64 37.15 32.63
C PRO A 938 7.58 35.89 31.75
N GLU A 939 8.41 35.79 30.71
CA GLU A 939 8.47 34.64 29.80
C GLU A 939 9.60 33.66 30.18
N ALA A 940 10.41 33.97 31.21
CA ALA A 940 11.51 33.12 31.64
C ALA A 940 11.03 31.74 32.13
N THR A 941 11.68 30.70 31.62
CA THR A 941 11.55 29.34 32.13
C THR A 941 12.76 28.99 33.01
N SER A 942 12.59 28.05 33.92
CA SER A 942 13.56 27.70 34.96
C SER A 942 13.75 26.19 34.98
N LEU A 943 14.99 25.75 34.75
CA LEU A 943 15.34 24.33 34.77
C LEU A 943 15.01 23.69 36.13
N THR A 944 15.24 24.39 37.24
CA THR A 944 14.85 23.91 38.59
C THR A 944 13.36 23.58 38.67
N ARG A 945 12.49 24.47 38.16
CA ARG A 945 11.03 24.25 38.19
C ARG A 945 10.61 23.15 37.20
N MET A 946 11.28 23.02 36.06
CA MET A 946 11.08 21.88 35.15
C MET A 946 11.45 20.54 35.82
N LEU A 947 12.59 20.48 36.51
CA LEU A 947 13.02 19.29 37.26
C LEU A 947 12.06 18.95 38.40
N ALA A 948 11.52 19.95 39.09
CA ALA A 948 10.48 19.72 40.09
C ALA A 948 9.22 19.11 39.47
N ALA A 949 8.73 19.67 38.36
CA ALA A 949 7.59 19.12 37.62
C ALA A 949 7.84 17.69 37.12
N ALA A 950 9.06 17.37 36.68
CA ALA A 950 9.43 16.02 36.26
C ALA A 950 9.45 15.03 37.44
N ARG A 951 9.97 15.43 38.61
CA ARG A 951 9.94 14.61 39.83
C ARG A 951 8.52 14.38 40.33
N GLU A 952 7.63 15.36 40.21
CA GLU A 952 6.21 15.17 40.55
C GLU A 952 5.50 14.24 39.56
N ALA A 953 5.91 14.23 38.29
CA ALA A 953 5.31 13.39 37.26
C ALA A 953 5.80 11.92 37.29
N GLY A 954 7.10 11.69 37.49
CA GLY A 954 7.75 10.37 37.37
C GLY A 954 8.50 9.89 38.62
N GLY A 955 8.45 10.64 39.73
CA GLY A 955 9.18 10.33 40.95
C GLY A 955 10.70 10.56 40.82
N PRO A 956 11.51 10.03 41.77
CA PRO A 956 12.98 10.17 41.75
C PRO A 956 13.66 9.53 40.53
N ALA A 957 12.99 8.57 39.89
CA ALA A 957 13.47 7.85 38.72
C ALA A 957 12.94 8.41 37.38
N HIS A 958 12.41 9.64 37.38
CA HIS A 958 11.90 10.30 36.17
C HIS A 958 12.93 10.30 35.02
N HIS A 959 12.45 10.40 33.78
CA HIS A 959 13.25 10.28 32.54
C HIS A 959 13.52 11.61 31.83
N PHE A 960 13.21 12.74 32.46
CA PHE A 960 13.69 14.06 31.99
C PHE A 960 15.23 14.10 32.01
N ARG A 961 15.87 14.16 30.85
CA ARG A 961 17.35 14.12 30.74
C ARG A 961 17.96 15.17 29.83
N ILE A 962 17.18 15.90 29.04
CA ILE A 962 17.72 16.80 28.01
C ILE A 962 17.12 18.20 28.12
N LEU A 963 17.98 19.22 28.01
CA LEU A 963 17.59 20.61 27.83
C LEU A 963 18.20 21.13 26.52
N GLN A 964 17.36 21.64 25.63
CA GLN A 964 17.80 22.35 24.43
C GLN A 964 17.59 23.86 24.64
N LEU A 965 18.62 24.66 24.36
CA LEU A 965 18.58 26.12 24.56
C LEU A 965 19.45 26.86 23.51
N PRO A 966 19.20 28.15 23.26
CA PRO A 966 20.02 28.95 22.36
C PRO A 966 21.36 29.30 23.01
N MET A 967 22.44 29.11 22.26
CA MET A 967 23.76 29.61 22.63
C MET A 967 24.63 29.84 21.39
N ASN A 968 25.25 31.01 21.32
CA ASN A 968 26.29 31.36 20.34
C ASN A 968 27.24 32.40 20.96
N LEU A 969 28.19 32.91 20.17
CA LEU A 969 29.17 33.89 20.67
C LEU A 969 28.55 35.17 21.25
N PHE A 970 27.34 35.56 20.83
CA PHE A 970 26.62 36.73 21.35
C PHE A 970 25.62 36.35 22.46
N GLU A 971 24.98 35.19 22.32
CA GLU A 971 23.95 34.67 23.24
C GLU A 971 24.58 33.74 24.29
N ALA A 972 25.43 34.29 25.17
CA ALA A 972 26.12 33.53 26.22
C ALA A 972 25.30 33.33 27.51
N GLY A 973 23.98 33.57 27.46
CA GLY A 973 23.10 33.57 28.64
C GLY A 973 23.09 32.26 29.43
N ALA A 974 23.23 31.12 28.74
CA ALA A 974 23.31 29.81 29.39
C ALA A 974 24.52 29.68 30.35
N LEU A 975 25.58 30.42 30.09
CA LEU A 975 26.84 30.42 30.84
C LEU A 975 26.93 31.58 31.84
N LEU A 976 26.33 32.74 31.52
CA LEU A 976 26.53 33.99 32.27
C LEU A 976 25.30 34.44 33.07
N THR A 977 24.09 34.09 32.65
CA THR A 977 22.85 34.51 33.32
C THR A 977 22.52 33.55 34.45
N ARG A 978 22.52 34.05 35.70
CA ARG A 978 22.02 33.32 36.86
C ARG A 978 20.51 33.53 36.96
N ASN A 979 19.74 32.51 36.61
CA ASN A 979 18.27 32.55 36.55
C ASN A 979 17.58 31.30 37.10
N THR A 980 18.35 30.31 37.54
CA THR A 980 17.85 29.02 38.00
C THR A 980 18.70 28.50 39.17
N GLY A 981 18.53 27.25 39.58
CA GLY A 981 19.09 26.72 40.82
C GLY A 981 18.45 27.33 42.09
N PRO A 982 19.01 27.05 43.28
CA PRO A 982 18.55 27.66 44.54
C PRO A 982 18.63 29.19 44.48
N ASP A 983 17.52 29.86 44.83
CA ASP A 983 17.38 31.33 44.83
C ASP A 983 17.74 32.02 43.49
N ASN A 984 17.61 31.31 42.35
CA ASN A 984 17.99 31.79 41.01
C ASN A 984 19.48 32.20 40.89
N ARG A 985 20.37 31.60 41.69
CA ARG A 985 21.80 31.94 41.74
C ARG A 985 22.70 31.10 40.84
N GLN A 986 22.16 30.13 40.11
CA GLN A 986 22.93 29.29 39.20
C GLN A 986 22.55 29.58 37.75
N THR A 987 23.49 29.35 36.85
CA THR A 987 23.21 29.37 35.41
C THR A 987 22.55 28.07 34.96
N ALA A 988 21.98 28.09 33.75
CA ALA A 988 21.38 26.89 33.15
C ALA A 988 22.41 25.75 33.03
N LEU A 989 23.66 26.05 32.63
CA LEU A 989 24.74 25.06 32.50
C LEU A 989 25.21 24.51 33.86
N GLU A 990 25.34 25.36 34.88
CA GLU A 990 25.68 24.93 36.25
C GLU A 990 24.61 23.97 36.80
N THR A 991 23.33 24.35 36.66
CA THR A 991 22.19 23.56 37.14
C THR A 991 22.03 22.24 36.38
N ALA A 992 22.18 22.28 35.04
CA ALA A 992 22.13 21.08 34.22
C ALA A 992 23.26 20.11 34.57
N SER A 993 24.48 20.61 34.76
CA SER A 993 25.62 19.78 35.15
C SER A 993 25.42 19.13 36.52
N GLY A 994 24.93 19.89 37.50
CA GLY A 994 24.63 19.37 38.85
C GLY A 994 23.51 18.33 38.88
N ALA A 995 22.57 18.40 37.93
CA ALA A 995 21.49 17.43 37.76
C ALA A 995 21.78 16.34 36.71
N ALA A 996 22.99 16.32 36.15
CA ALA A 996 23.41 15.44 35.05
C ALA A 996 22.44 15.45 33.83
N ILE A 997 21.93 16.64 33.48
CA ILE A 997 21.11 16.88 32.29
C ILE A 997 22.02 17.17 31.10
N GLY A 998 21.78 16.48 29.98
CA GLY A 998 22.47 16.77 28.73
C GLY A 998 21.97 18.08 28.12
N VAL A 999 22.90 18.96 27.73
CA VAL A 999 22.57 20.26 27.14
C VAL A 999 22.90 20.27 25.66
N LEU A 1000 21.86 20.47 24.85
CA LEU A 1000 21.96 20.67 23.41
C LEU A 1000 21.85 22.16 23.10
N VAL A 1001 22.86 22.75 22.47
CA VAL A 1001 22.79 24.17 22.11
C VAL A 1001 22.40 24.34 20.65
N ASN A 1002 21.40 25.18 20.38
CA ASN A 1002 20.95 25.51 19.03
C ASN A 1002 21.35 26.95 18.64
N ARG A 1003 21.17 27.27 17.35
CA ARG A 1003 21.54 28.56 16.73
C ARG A 1003 23.03 28.93 16.87
N PRO A 1004 23.99 27.99 16.73
CA PRO A 1004 25.39 28.26 17.03
C PRO A 1004 26.02 29.34 16.15
N LEU A 1005 25.49 29.52 14.93
CA LEU A 1005 26.02 30.43 13.92
C LEU A 1005 25.03 31.51 13.48
N ASN A 1006 23.91 31.65 14.20
CA ASN A 1006 22.91 32.69 13.96
C ASN A 1006 22.66 33.44 15.26
N ALA A 1007 23.19 34.66 15.36
CA ALA A 1007 22.99 35.53 16.51
C ALA A 1007 21.89 36.56 16.24
N ILE A 1008 21.09 36.87 17.25
CA ILE A 1008 20.13 37.97 17.21
C ILE A 1008 20.70 39.12 18.05
N VAL A 1009 21.07 40.23 17.38
CA VAL A 1009 21.61 41.43 18.04
C VAL A 1009 20.61 42.57 17.84
N GLY A 1010 19.87 42.92 18.90
CA GLY A 1010 18.70 43.80 18.80
C GLY A 1010 17.61 43.16 17.92
N ASN A 1011 17.12 43.87 16.90
CA ASN A 1011 16.14 43.35 15.93
C ASN A 1011 16.78 42.81 14.63
N ARG A 1012 18.11 42.61 14.56
CA ARG A 1012 18.82 42.14 13.35
C ARG A 1012 19.51 40.80 13.58
N MET A 1013 19.45 39.93 12.57
CA MET A 1013 20.13 38.63 12.58
C MET A 1013 21.54 38.76 12.00
N VAL A 1014 22.55 38.34 12.76
CA VAL A 1014 23.95 38.24 12.33
C VAL A 1014 24.29 36.79 12.06
N ARG A 1015 24.68 36.46 10.81
CA ARG A 1015 25.07 35.10 10.41
C ARG A 1015 26.60 34.96 10.43
N LEU A 1016 27.10 34.07 11.29
CA LEU A 1016 28.53 33.82 11.46
C LEU A 1016 29.14 32.97 10.33
N ALA A 1017 28.31 32.36 9.49
CA ALA A 1017 28.74 31.55 8.33
C ALA A 1017 28.63 32.25 6.97
N ALA A 1018 28.09 33.48 6.89
CA ALA A 1018 27.82 34.14 5.60
C ALA A 1018 28.95 35.08 5.15
N SER A 1019 29.45 34.90 3.92
CA SER A 1019 30.54 35.68 3.31
C SER A 1019 30.24 37.18 3.09
N GLN A 1020 28.97 37.58 3.21
CA GLN A 1020 28.48 38.95 2.98
C GLN A 1020 28.82 39.94 4.13
N HIS A 1021 29.34 39.46 5.26
CA HIS A 1021 29.65 40.29 6.44
C HIS A 1021 31.15 40.31 6.80
N ARG A 1022 32.06 40.36 5.81
CA ARG A 1022 33.52 40.28 6.05
C ARG A 1022 34.05 41.24 7.12
N ARG A 1023 33.51 42.46 7.19
CA ARG A 1023 33.94 43.47 8.17
C ARG A 1023 33.54 43.10 9.61
N VAL A 1024 32.33 42.58 9.80
CA VAL A 1024 31.85 42.06 11.10
C VAL A 1024 32.61 40.80 11.48
N HIS A 1025 32.83 39.89 10.52
CA HIS A 1025 33.56 38.65 10.76
C HIS A 1025 35.01 38.90 11.17
N GLY A 1026 35.67 39.86 10.52
CA GLY A 1026 37.03 40.28 10.86
C GLY A 1026 37.12 40.90 12.25
N ALA A 1027 36.15 41.74 12.63
CA ALA A 1027 36.10 42.35 13.97
C ALA A 1027 35.88 41.30 15.07
N ILE A 1028 34.97 40.34 14.85
CA ILE A 1028 34.74 39.25 15.81
C ILE A 1028 35.98 38.36 15.91
N SER A 1029 36.58 37.97 14.78
CA SER A 1029 37.80 37.14 14.79
C SER A 1029 38.94 37.85 15.53
N ALA A 1030 39.19 39.12 15.24
CA ALA A 1030 40.22 39.91 15.92
C ALA A 1030 40.00 40.02 17.43
N ALA A 1031 38.74 40.04 17.90
CA ALA A 1031 38.41 40.07 19.32
C ALA A 1031 38.68 38.73 20.02
N ILE A 1032 38.44 37.59 19.35
CA ILE A 1032 38.56 36.26 19.97
C ILE A 1032 39.94 35.61 19.77
N ASP A 1033 40.66 35.96 18.70
CA ASP A 1033 41.96 35.36 18.35
C ASP A 1033 43.00 35.40 19.48
N PRO A 1034 43.10 36.45 20.33
CA PRO A 1034 44.02 36.46 21.47
C PRO A 1034 43.79 35.31 22.46
N PHE A 1035 42.59 34.74 22.51
CA PHE A 1035 42.20 33.66 23.42
C PHE A 1035 42.26 32.27 22.75
N LEU A 1036 42.65 32.21 21.48
CA LEU A 1036 42.79 30.96 20.72
C LEU A 1036 44.27 30.59 20.51
N PRO A 1037 44.61 29.29 20.44
CA PRO A 1037 45.94 28.83 20.03
C PRO A 1037 46.34 29.40 18.68
N GLU A 1038 47.61 29.79 18.55
CA GLU A 1038 48.13 30.49 17.37
C GLU A 1038 47.85 29.75 16.06
N GLU A 1039 48.02 28.43 16.07
CA GLU A 1039 47.79 27.53 14.94
C GLU A 1039 46.35 27.54 14.40
N ARG A 1040 45.38 27.98 15.22
CA ARG A 1040 43.94 28.00 14.89
C ARG A 1040 43.38 29.41 14.68
N ARG A 1041 44.19 30.46 14.81
CA ARG A 1041 43.77 31.85 14.58
C ARG A 1041 43.48 32.15 13.10
N SER A 1042 43.98 31.35 12.16
CA SER A 1042 43.68 31.50 10.72
C SER A 1042 42.41 30.79 10.27
N GLU A 1043 41.78 29.99 11.13
CA GLU A 1043 40.57 29.23 10.81
C GLU A 1043 39.36 30.15 10.58
N SER A 1044 38.33 29.62 9.93
CA SER A 1044 37.09 30.36 9.68
C SER A 1044 36.39 30.74 10.99
N LEU A 1045 35.66 31.86 10.99
CA LEU A 1045 34.87 32.28 12.15
C LEU A 1045 33.82 31.22 12.54
N SER A 1046 33.26 30.49 11.58
CA SER A 1046 32.35 29.37 11.84
C SER A 1046 33.02 28.30 12.70
N ARG A 1047 34.22 27.84 12.32
CA ARG A 1047 34.98 26.86 13.11
C ARG A 1047 35.36 27.36 14.48
N LYS A 1048 35.85 28.60 14.59
CA LYS A 1048 36.18 29.23 15.88
C LYS A 1048 34.96 29.30 16.81
N ALA A 1049 33.80 29.71 16.29
CA ALA A 1049 32.56 29.79 17.04
C ALA A 1049 32.07 28.39 17.49
N LEU A 1050 32.05 27.41 16.58
CA LEU A 1050 31.67 26.04 16.91
C LEU A 1050 32.62 25.43 17.95
N TRP A 1051 33.93 25.71 17.87
CA TRP A 1051 34.92 25.20 18.81
C TRP A 1051 34.78 25.80 20.20
N ALA A 1052 34.53 27.11 20.29
CA ALA A 1052 34.21 27.79 21.56
C ALA A 1052 32.96 27.18 22.22
N LEU A 1053 31.89 26.96 21.45
CA LEU A 1053 30.66 26.35 21.95
C LEU A 1053 30.88 24.91 22.41
N ALA A 1054 31.55 24.09 21.58
CA ALA A 1054 31.87 22.69 21.89
C ALA A 1054 32.80 22.51 23.09
N SER A 1055 33.63 23.53 23.37
CA SER A 1055 34.54 23.57 24.52
C SER A 1055 33.89 24.10 25.79
N THR A 1056 32.68 24.66 25.72
CA THR A 1056 31.99 25.22 26.90
C THR A 1056 31.64 24.11 27.89
N PRO A 1057 32.09 24.19 29.16
CA PRO A 1057 31.71 23.24 30.19
C PRO A 1057 30.20 23.13 30.34
N GLY A 1058 29.68 21.90 30.43
CA GLY A 1058 28.24 21.62 30.53
C GLY A 1058 27.53 21.49 29.18
N VAL A 1059 28.12 21.93 28.06
CA VAL A 1059 27.55 21.69 26.72
C VAL A 1059 27.84 20.26 26.28
N SER A 1060 26.79 19.47 26.07
CA SER A 1060 26.92 18.09 25.60
C SER A 1060 27.14 18.04 24.09
N CYS A 1061 26.35 18.79 23.32
CA CYS A 1061 26.43 18.79 21.85
C CYS A 1061 25.95 20.14 21.27
N VAL A 1062 26.65 20.62 20.23
CA VAL A 1062 26.32 21.83 19.47
C VAL A 1062 25.60 21.44 18.18
N LEU A 1063 24.36 21.91 18.00
CA LEU A 1063 23.52 21.52 16.86
C LEU A 1063 23.70 22.49 15.70
N ASN A 1064 24.31 22.02 14.60
CA ASN A 1064 24.55 22.84 13.43
C ASN A 1064 23.77 22.36 12.20
N GLY A 1065 23.12 23.28 11.49
CA GLY A 1065 22.32 22.98 10.30
C GLY A 1065 23.16 22.84 9.04
N MET A 1066 23.80 21.69 8.86
CA MET A 1066 24.74 21.40 7.77
C MET A 1066 24.01 20.94 6.50
N ARG A 1067 23.61 21.89 5.63
CA ARG A 1067 22.75 21.59 4.45
C ARG A 1067 23.46 21.04 3.21
N THR A 1068 24.79 21.03 3.19
CA THR A 1068 25.59 20.58 2.03
C THR A 1068 26.80 19.79 2.50
N ARG A 1069 27.34 18.93 1.63
CA ARG A 1069 28.54 18.12 1.92
C ARG A 1069 29.75 18.97 2.31
N ASP A 1070 29.99 20.07 1.61
CA ASP A 1070 31.09 21.00 1.92
C ASP A 1070 30.92 21.61 3.31
N TYR A 1071 29.68 21.96 3.68
CA TYR A 1071 29.41 22.56 4.98
C TYR A 1071 29.53 21.54 6.13
N VAL A 1072 29.17 20.27 5.88
CA VAL A 1072 29.45 19.16 6.80
C VAL A 1072 30.96 19.02 7.01
N HIS A 1073 31.73 18.97 5.93
CA HIS A 1073 33.19 18.85 6.02
C HIS A 1073 33.81 20.04 6.77
N ASP A 1074 33.37 21.27 6.51
CA ASP A 1074 33.86 22.45 7.24
C ASP A 1074 33.55 22.39 8.73
N SER A 1075 32.32 22.02 9.09
CA SER A 1075 31.85 22.01 10.48
C SER A 1075 32.51 20.89 11.29
N LEU A 1076 32.55 19.67 10.76
CA LEU A 1076 33.10 18.52 11.46
C LEU A 1076 34.64 18.58 11.60
N GLY A 1077 35.30 19.46 10.85
CA GLY A 1077 36.75 19.70 10.94
C GLY A 1077 37.24 20.15 12.32
N ILE A 1078 36.35 20.60 13.22
CA ILE A 1078 36.71 20.95 14.61
C ILE A 1078 36.67 19.77 15.58
N LEU A 1079 36.05 18.63 15.21
CA LEU A 1079 35.92 17.48 16.10
C LEU A 1079 37.28 16.90 16.58
N PRO A 1080 38.37 16.92 15.80
CA PRO A 1080 39.68 16.49 16.27
C PRO A 1080 40.39 17.48 17.23
N TRP A 1081 39.88 18.70 17.40
CA TRP A 1081 40.61 19.75 18.14
C TRP A 1081 40.41 19.61 19.65
N PRO A 1082 41.45 19.66 20.49
CA PRO A 1082 41.27 19.57 21.93
C PRO A 1082 40.36 20.70 22.46
N PRO A 1083 39.57 20.47 23.53
CA PRO A 1083 38.77 21.53 24.14
C PRO A 1083 39.63 22.73 24.58
N LEU A 1084 39.11 23.94 24.42
CA LEU A 1084 39.72 25.15 24.96
C LEU A 1084 39.73 25.13 26.48
N ALA A 1085 40.84 25.58 27.08
CA ALA A 1085 41.02 25.58 28.53
C ALA A 1085 40.12 26.59 29.26
N ASP A 1086 39.90 27.77 28.67
CA ASP A 1086 38.99 28.79 29.18
C ASP A 1086 38.26 29.47 28.01
N VAL A 1087 36.92 29.44 28.05
CA VAL A 1087 36.05 30.02 27.01
C VAL A 1087 35.39 31.32 27.47
N ILE A 1088 35.40 31.64 28.77
CA ILE A 1088 34.69 32.83 29.29
C ILE A 1088 35.21 34.13 28.66
N PRO A 1089 36.54 34.34 28.52
CA PRO A 1089 37.07 35.55 27.88
C PRO A 1089 36.63 35.70 26.42
N ILE A 1090 36.39 34.60 25.70
CA ILE A 1090 35.92 34.61 24.31
C ILE A 1090 34.51 35.22 24.24
N TYR A 1091 33.58 34.77 25.10
CA TYR A 1091 32.23 35.30 25.14
C TYR A 1091 32.20 36.77 25.59
N GLN A 1092 32.99 37.12 26.62
CA GLN A 1092 33.10 38.50 27.11
C GLN A 1092 33.64 39.44 26.03
N ALA A 1093 34.69 39.05 25.32
CA ALA A 1093 35.27 39.83 24.23
C ALA A 1093 34.26 40.11 23.11
N VAL A 1094 33.37 39.16 22.81
CA VAL A 1094 32.31 39.36 21.81
C VAL A 1094 31.16 40.21 22.34
N GLN A 1095 30.80 40.10 23.62
CA GLN A 1095 29.78 40.96 24.25
C GLN A 1095 30.23 42.44 24.34
N ASP A 1096 31.53 42.67 24.53
CA ASP A 1096 32.13 44.01 24.59
C ASP A 1096 32.25 44.68 23.21
N LEU A 1097 32.07 43.94 22.11
CA LEU A 1097 32.03 44.50 20.77
C LEU A 1097 30.80 45.40 20.61
N LYS A 1098 31.02 46.72 20.70
CA LYS A 1098 30.05 47.72 20.27
C LYS A 1098 29.87 47.64 18.75
N LEU A 1099 28.94 46.81 18.28
CA LEU A 1099 28.49 46.76 16.89
C LEU A 1099 27.64 48.00 16.50
N HIS A 1100 27.96 49.17 17.05
CA HIS A 1100 27.32 50.43 16.68
C HIS A 1100 27.89 50.93 15.35
N GLY A 1101 27.12 50.73 14.27
CA GLY A 1101 27.41 51.31 12.95
C GLY A 1101 27.95 50.34 11.89
N VAL A 1102 27.62 49.04 11.95
CA VAL A 1102 27.87 48.08 10.86
C VAL A 1102 26.57 47.57 10.24
#